data_AF-A0A8H9CI39-F1
#
_entry.id   AF-A0A8H9CI39-F1
#
_cell.length_a   1.000
_cell.length_b   1.000
_cell.length_c   1.000
_cell.angle_alpha   90.00
_cell.angle_beta   90.00
_cell.angle_gamma   90.00
#
_symmetry.space_group_name_H-M   'P 1'
#
loop_
_entity.id
_entity.type
_entity.pdbx_description
1 polymer ?
#
loop_
_entity_poly.entity_id
_entity_poly.type
_entity_poly.pdbx_seq_one_letter_code
_entity_poly.pdbx_strand_id
1 'polypeptide(L)'
;MANTTKHTSTSKTSGSCSTNEITRFTPKVDAIELSTAKQWAIAASASSEYTTTRYSANQVIGAPDTGLITGGDQQEIDKAWAEARSKINESNTLTLTYSEPVYIKDIVARETWNAGAISKVEVMKDGVFVTVYTKTDAGETGGTMSGVQVGKVSDTKISLTHALDYLSNKIRLTVGNNANEYNEIDAVQLISAPVFADILNKIYEDSGYAGNTPDDDKTTVEQLSVVVKGVNYYLEDRYQAAIKAKTDFTNPTDSAAQAIMTDEVTTLVTEQSANLSSLYYGQTFFNDDISDMDTSLATNMSFMFYYNEAFNQDIGNWNVGKVVNMNRIFSGAAIFNQDISDWDVSKVVDMSSMFSCTTIFNQNIGDWDVGKVVNMNSMFTNTVTFNRNIGNWNVGKVTDMSAMFYSAESFNQDIGDWDVSKVVNMSSIFNRATAFNQDIGNWNVNSVVDMGWMFSNATAFNQNIGRWNVDEVTNMNAMFHYAITFNQDIGGWNIGNVTNTSLMFYQAKVFNQDIGNWNVSKVTNMSYMFFGAHVFNQDIGSWDVSKVTDMRGVFFNATAFNQDIGGWNVDKVENMSSMFSSAIVFNQNISNWNVNEVTNMRGMFYCAKAFNQDIGDWDVGKVTDMSYMLSNATAFNQDIGSWNVGEVTDMSWMFFGITAFNQNIGDWNVSKVTDMNWMFSQAKTFNQDIGNWDVSKVTDVSYMFSDATVFNQNIGNWNVGEVTDMWHMLSYTDTFNQDIGNWDVSKVADMEEMLYYAKAFNQDIGNWNIKNLEAANNMLNYTAFSTENYDLLLAGWSDVNVTDNEGIKTGVSFGANNTKYTNATARQALLDKNWTITDNGLLNDSNNNGVEDVFVGNNAKNTIDKSGHREAITLHGLGDNDTLIGSNHADTLYGGAGDDTLTGNAGADTFVYSYQNAGHDIIKDFNIGEGDKINLSYLMDGYQEDKVLSDYLTLLSNSKNQAVLHISANGNSNVAVVITNIDDVDGLSNDLNSDATRNDSTAITLENIAYSEELLNNLVDNGYIVLI
;
A
#
# COMPACT_ATOMS: atom_id res chain seq x y z
N MET A 1 8.20 20.29 5.53
CA MET A 1 9.54 19.99 5.01
C MET A 1 9.45 19.67 3.52
N ALA A 2 10.40 20.18 2.75
CA ALA A 2 10.49 19.99 1.30
C ALA A 2 10.80 18.52 0.97
N ASN A 3 9.85 17.81 0.39
CA ASN A 3 10.16 16.58 -0.33
C ASN A 3 10.28 16.90 -1.81
N THR A 4 11.42 17.53 -2.15
CA THR A 4 11.97 17.57 -3.50
C THR A 4 12.14 16.14 -4.00
N THR A 5 11.12 15.61 -4.66
CA THR A 5 11.30 14.44 -5.51
C THR A 5 12.22 14.87 -6.63
N LYS A 6 13.48 14.43 -6.52
CA LYS A 6 14.46 14.34 -7.58
C LYS A 6 13.74 13.89 -8.86
N HIS A 7 13.54 14.84 -9.78
CA HIS A 7 13.48 14.52 -11.19
C HIS A 7 14.86 14.01 -11.59
N THR A 8 15.10 12.72 -11.35
CA THR A 8 16.01 11.97 -12.21
C THR A 8 15.28 11.81 -13.53
N SER A 9 15.53 12.74 -14.44
CA SER A 9 15.46 12.51 -15.87
C SER A 9 16.49 11.41 -16.22
N THR A 10 16.19 10.16 -15.87
CA THR A 10 16.74 9.03 -16.62
C THR A 10 15.84 8.89 -17.82
N SER A 11 16.25 9.51 -18.92
CA SER A 11 15.89 9.04 -20.24
C SER A 11 16.23 7.54 -20.30
N LYS A 12 15.24 6.67 -20.07
CA LYS A 12 15.29 5.32 -20.66
C LYS A 12 15.05 5.50 -22.15
N THR A 13 16.12 5.86 -22.85
CA THR A 13 16.25 5.68 -24.29
C THR A 13 16.34 4.18 -24.56
N SER A 14 15.19 3.54 -24.67
CA SER A 14 14.90 2.35 -25.47
C SER A 14 13.57 1.79 -24.95
N GLY A 15 12.52 1.85 -25.77
CA GLY A 15 11.31 1.08 -25.54
C GLY A 15 11.67 -0.41 -25.55
N SER A 16 11.94 -0.97 -24.37
CA SER A 16 12.04 -2.42 -24.24
C SER A 16 10.62 -2.97 -24.31
N CYS A 17 10.19 -3.43 -25.49
CA CYS A 17 8.94 -4.16 -25.64
C CYS A 17 9.01 -5.43 -24.78
N SER A 18 8.54 -5.36 -23.53
CA SER A 18 8.36 -6.56 -22.71
C SER A 18 7.13 -7.33 -23.18
N THR A 19 7.09 -8.64 -22.96
CA THR A 19 5.92 -9.50 -23.22
C THR A 19 4.62 -8.98 -22.59
N ASN A 20 4.73 -8.15 -21.54
CA ASN A 20 3.60 -7.53 -20.83
C ASN A 20 3.07 -6.23 -21.46
N GLU A 21 3.84 -5.53 -22.31
CA GLU A 21 3.35 -4.31 -22.98
C GLU A 21 2.57 -4.62 -24.27
N ILE A 22 2.91 -5.73 -24.95
CA ILE A 22 2.26 -6.16 -26.21
C ILE A 22 0.90 -6.86 -25.96
N THR A 23 0.68 -7.43 -24.77
CA THR A 23 -0.59 -8.08 -24.38
C THR A 23 -1.68 -7.11 -23.94
N ARG A 24 -1.37 -5.81 -23.75
CA ARG A 24 -2.33 -4.79 -23.29
C ARG A 24 -3.25 -4.23 -24.38
N PHE A 25 -2.94 -4.45 -25.66
CA PHE A 25 -3.70 -3.90 -26.80
C PHE A 25 -4.14 -4.97 -27.81
N THR A 26 -4.20 -6.23 -27.37
CA THR A 26 -5.17 -7.14 -27.99
C THR A 26 -6.56 -6.54 -27.76
N PRO A 27 -7.41 -6.41 -28.81
CA PRO A 27 -8.84 -6.34 -28.57
C PRO A 27 -9.18 -7.44 -27.56
N LYS A 28 -9.91 -7.12 -26.50
CA LYS A 28 -10.89 -8.10 -26.04
C LYS A 28 -11.78 -8.33 -27.25
N VAL A 29 -11.41 -9.30 -28.08
CA VAL A 29 -12.44 -10.24 -28.49
C VAL A 29 -12.99 -10.67 -27.14
N ASP A 30 -14.19 -10.21 -26.77
CA ASP A 30 -14.94 -10.86 -25.69
C ASP A 30 -14.66 -12.32 -25.88
N ALA A 31 -13.96 -12.93 -24.92
CA ALA A 31 -13.40 -14.25 -25.11
C ALA A 31 -14.51 -15.05 -25.75
N ILE A 32 -14.36 -15.41 -27.03
CA ILE A 32 -15.24 -16.40 -27.63
C ILE A 32 -15.00 -17.55 -26.67
N GLU A 33 -15.97 -17.86 -25.83
CA GLU A 33 -15.92 -19.03 -24.97
C GLU A 33 -15.92 -20.21 -25.94
N LEU A 34 -14.75 -20.51 -26.51
CA LEU A 34 -14.44 -21.74 -27.16
C LEU A 34 -14.49 -22.73 -26.00
N SER A 35 -15.66 -23.33 -25.82
CA SER A 35 -15.94 -24.19 -24.67
C SER A 35 -14.89 -25.30 -24.65
N THR A 36 -13.93 -25.18 -23.73
CA THR A 36 -13.08 -26.30 -23.35
C THR A 36 -14.02 -27.31 -22.70
N ALA A 37 -14.25 -28.44 -23.37
CA ALA A 37 -15.10 -29.48 -22.81
C ALA A 37 -14.33 -30.13 -21.67
N LYS A 38 -14.87 -29.99 -20.46
CA LYS A 38 -14.40 -30.72 -19.28
C LYS A 38 -15.26 -31.97 -19.16
N GLN A 39 -14.63 -33.14 -19.20
CA GLN A 39 -15.34 -34.39 -18.95
C GLN A 39 -14.64 -35.18 -17.86
N TRP A 40 -15.45 -35.71 -16.95
CA TRP A 40 -15.02 -36.60 -15.90
C TRP A 40 -15.03 -38.04 -16.42
N ALA A 41 -14.16 -38.89 -15.87
CA ALA A 41 -14.16 -40.31 -16.23
C ALA A 41 -15.50 -40.93 -15.84
N ILE A 42 -16.16 -41.58 -16.80
CA ILE A 42 -17.46 -42.23 -16.63
C ILE A 42 -17.36 -43.75 -16.45
N ALA A 43 -16.14 -44.29 -16.49
CA ALA A 43 -15.85 -45.66 -16.10
C ALA A 43 -14.35 -45.83 -15.83
N ALA A 44 -14.00 -46.73 -14.91
CA ALA A 44 -12.63 -47.10 -14.59
C ALA A 44 -12.48 -48.63 -14.53
N SER A 45 -11.33 -49.15 -14.98
CA SER A 45 -10.96 -50.55 -14.83
C SER A 45 -9.47 -50.69 -14.49
N ALA A 46 -9.16 -51.42 -13.43
CA ALA A 46 -7.80 -51.76 -13.03
C ALA A 46 -7.33 -53.05 -13.72
N SER A 47 -6.01 -53.19 -13.97
CA SER A 47 -5.44 -54.31 -14.72
C SER A 47 -4.98 -55.53 -13.89
N SER A 48 -5.21 -55.56 -12.56
CA SER A 48 -4.93 -56.72 -11.70
C SER A 48 -6.24 -57.31 -11.14
N GLU A 49 -6.30 -58.64 -10.98
CA GLU A 49 -7.50 -59.41 -10.60
C GLU A 49 -8.04 -59.02 -9.20
N TYR A 50 -8.85 -57.96 -9.14
CA TYR A 50 -9.87 -57.77 -8.11
C TYR A 50 -11.25 -57.66 -8.77
N THR A 51 -12.13 -58.54 -8.30
CA THR A 51 -13.53 -58.72 -8.67
C THR A 51 -14.32 -57.40 -8.59
N THR A 52 -14.61 -56.80 -9.76
CA THR A 52 -15.81 -56.04 -10.20
C THR A 52 -16.88 -55.51 -9.23
N THR A 53 -16.63 -55.31 -7.93
CA THR A 53 -17.67 -54.95 -6.94
C THR A 53 -17.27 -53.93 -5.87
N ARG A 54 -16.09 -53.29 -5.95
CA ARG A 54 -15.70 -52.22 -5.00
C ARG A 54 -15.67 -50.79 -5.55
N TYR A 55 -16.10 -50.58 -6.79
CA TYR A 55 -16.36 -49.22 -7.29
C TYR A 55 -17.88 -49.05 -7.39
N SER A 56 -18.48 -48.31 -6.47
CA SER A 56 -19.91 -48.01 -6.54
C SER A 56 -20.17 -46.99 -7.66
N ALA A 57 -21.32 -47.09 -8.32
CA ALA A 57 -21.73 -46.18 -9.38
C ALA A 57 -21.75 -44.69 -8.95
N ASN A 58 -21.74 -44.40 -7.65
CA ASN A 58 -21.65 -43.05 -7.10
C ASN A 58 -20.23 -42.43 -7.22
N GLN A 59 -19.18 -43.25 -7.37
CA GLN A 59 -17.80 -42.78 -7.55
C GLN A 59 -17.47 -42.38 -9.00
N VAL A 60 -18.39 -42.60 -9.94
CA VAL A 60 -18.19 -42.41 -11.39
C VAL A 60 -18.84 -41.10 -11.90
N ILE A 61 -19.44 -40.31 -10.99
CA ILE A 61 -20.09 -39.02 -11.28
C ILE A 61 -19.45 -37.82 -10.56
N GLY A 62 -18.44 -38.04 -9.68
CA GLY A 62 -17.38 -37.10 -9.34
C GLY A 62 -17.74 -35.62 -9.09
N ALA A 63 -18.69 -35.32 -8.19
CA ALA A 63 -18.57 -34.09 -7.42
C ALA A 63 -17.73 -34.44 -6.17
N PRO A 64 -16.63 -33.72 -5.88
CA PRO A 64 -15.85 -33.96 -4.66
C PRO A 64 -16.75 -33.78 -3.43
N ASP A 65 -16.58 -34.61 -2.39
CA ASP A 65 -17.27 -34.43 -1.11
C ASP A 65 -16.79 -33.08 -0.53
N THR A 66 -17.61 -32.03 -0.63
CA THR A 66 -17.26 -30.74 -0.05
C THR A 66 -17.30 -30.82 1.47
N GLY A 67 -16.16 -31.19 2.05
CA GLY A 67 -15.77 -30.94 3.43
C GLY A 67 -15.55 -32.18 4.27
N LEU A 68 -14.29 -32.54 4.50
CA LEU A 68 -13.75 -33.18 5.72
C LEU A 68 -12.25 -32.81 5.81
N ILE A 69 -11.85 -31.97 6.77
CA ILE A 69 -11.21 -32.29 8.06
C ILE A 69 -10.11 -33.35 7.97
N THR A 70 -8.87 -32.90 8.18
CA THR A 70 -7.66 -33.71 8.32
C THR A 70 -7.77 -34.75 9.45
N GLY A 71 -7.69 -36.05 9.13
CA GLY A 71 -7.45 -37.08 10.15
C GLY A 71 -7.86 -38.51 9.80
N GLY A 72 -7.02 -39.22 9.04
CA GLY A 72 -6.63 -40.63 9.24
C GLY A 72 -7.66 -41.73 9.57
N ASP A 73 -8.96 -41.59 9.29
CA ASP A 73 -9.92 -42.65 9.53
C ASP A 73 -9.92 -43.69 8.40
N GLN A 74 -9.83 -44.97 8.78
CA GLN A 74 -9.85 -46.15 7.89
C GLN A 74 -11.08 -46.19 6.95
N GLN A 75 -12.12 -45.40 7.26
CA GLN A 75 -13.36 -45.30 6.50
C GLN A 75 -13.26 -44.47 5.20
N GLU A 76 -12.30 -43.56 5.09
CA GLU A 76 -12.02 -42.82 3.84
C GLU A 76 -11.13 -43.64 2.90
N ILE A 77 -10.18 -44.39 3.46
CA ILE A 77 -9.28 -45.28 2.71
C ILE A 77 -10.06 -46.34 1.90
N ASP A 78 -11.17 -46.85 2.45
CA ASP A 78 -12.07 -47.80 1.77
C ASP A 78 -12.80 -47.18 0.54
N LYS A 79 -12.70 -45.86 0.31
CA LYS A 79 -13.40 -45.11 -0.76
C LYS A 79 -12.49 -44.60 -1.91
N ALA A 80 -11.17 -44.62 -1.74
CA ALA A 80 -10.20 -44.16 -2.73
C ALA A 80 -10.09 -45.08 -3.97
N TRP A 81 -9.71 -44.55 -5.16
CA TRP A 81 -9.37 -45.40 -6.33
C TRP A 81 -8.06 -46.20 -6.15
N ALA A 82 -7.29 -45.97 -5.08
CA ALA A 82 -6.07 -46.71 -4.73
C ALA A 82 -5.93 -46.90 -3.20
N GLU A 83 -5.51 -48.09 -2.73
CA GLU A 83 -5.31 -48.44 -1.31
C GLU A 83 -3.88 -48.94 -0.99
N ALA A 84 -3.55 -49.02 0.30
CA ALA A 84 -2.20 -49.14 0.88
C ALA A 84 -1.47 -50.50 0.72
N ARG A 85 -0.19 -50.38 0.35
CA ARG A 85 1.05 -51.18 0.58
C ARG A 85 1.06 -52.72 0.66
N SER A 86 0.00 -53.46 0.99
CA SER A 86 0.13 -54.90 1.27
C SER A 86 0.16 -55.81 0.03
N LYS A 87 0.17 -55.28 -1.21
CA LYS A 87 0.07 -56.05 -2.47
C LYS A 87 0.97 -55.54 -3.63
N ILE A 88 2.16 -55.04 -3.30
CA ILE A 88 3.11 -54.33 -4.20
C ILE A 88 3.63 -55.11 -5.44
N ASN A 89 3.35 -56.41 -5.56
CA ASN A 89 3.89 -57.24 -6.65
C ASN A 89 2.90 -57.49 -7.81
N GLU A 90 1.77 -56.76 -7.90
CA GLU A 90 0.77 -56.88 -8.97
C GLU A 90 0.51 -55.50 -9.63
N SER A 91 0.35 -55.44 -10.96
CA SER A 91 0.34 -54.22 -11.80
C SER A 91 -0.57 -53.06 -11.33
N ASN A 92 0.00 -51.84 -11.16
CA ASN A 92 -0.65 -50.61 -10.66
C ASN A 92 -1.14 -49.65 -11.78
N THR A 93 -1.96 -50.13 -12.73
CA THR A 93 -2.53 -49.26 -13.77
C THR A 93 -4.05 -49.12 -13.69
N LEU A 94 -4.52 -47.89 -13.87
CA LEU A 94 -5.93 -47.51 -13.89
C LEU A 94 -6.30 -47.04 -15.31
N THR A 95 -7.15 -47.80 -16.00
CA THR A 95 -7.68 -47.40 -17.30
C THR A 95 -9.01 -46.69 -17.12
N LEU A 96 -9.10 -45.44 -17.58
CA LEU A 96 -10.24 -44.56 -17.45
C LEU A 96 -10.90 -44.33 -18.80
N THR A 97 -12.22 -44.42 -18.86
CA THR A 97 -13.04 -44.19 -20.07
C THR A 97 -13.95 -42.99 -19.86
N TYR A 98 -14.09 -42.18 -20.90
CA TYR A 98 -14.85 -40.94 -20.93
C TYR A 98 -15.98 -41.04 -21.95
N SER A 99 -16.98 -40.17 -21.84
CA SER A 99 -18.19 -40.24 -22.67
C SER A 99 -17.90 -40.04 -24.14
N GLU A 100 -16.98 -39.13 -24.48
CA GLU A 100 -16.69 -38.76 -25.88
C GLU A 100 -15.17 -38.65 -26.11
N PRO A 101 -14.66 -38.96 -27.31
CA PRO A 101 -13.25 -38.80 -27.63
C PRO A 101 -12.91 -37.33 -27.77
N VAL A 102 -11.86 -36.89 -27.07
CA VAL A 102 -11.37 -35.50 -27.13
C VAL A 102 -9.88 -35.44 -27.36
N TYR A 103 -9.41 -34.32 -27.93
CA TYR A 103 -8.01 -33.96 -27.94
C TYR A 103 -7.62 -33.51 -26.54
N ILE A 104 -6.79 -34.30 -25.86
CA ILE A 104 -6.53 -34.15 -24.43
C ILE A 104 -5.48 -33.06 -24.22
N LYS A 105 -5.89 -31.92 -23.64
CA LYS A 105 -4.98 -30.82 -23.30
C LYS A 105 -4.40 -30.99 -21.90
N ASP A 106 -5.29 -31.08 -20.91
CA ASP A 106 -4.92 -31.25 -19.52
C ASP A 106 -5.65 -32.44 -18.90
N ILE A 107 -5.00 -33.07 -17.93
CA ILE A 107 -5.56 -34.14 -17.10
C ILE A 107 -5.45 -33.69 -15.65
N VAL A 108 -6.57 -33.63 -14.93
CA VAL A 108 -6.60 -33.21 -13.52
C VAL A 108 -7.07 -34.38 -12.67
N ALA A 109 -6.19 -34.92 -11.85
CA ALA A 109 -6.52 -35.89 -10.80
C ALA A 109 -6.77 -35.14 -9.48
N ARG A 110 -7.96 -35.31 -8.91
CA ARG A 110 -8.38 -34.60 -7.69
C ARG A 110 -8.00 -35.39 -6.43
N GLU A 111 -7.73 -34.64 -5.37
CA GLU A 111 -7.52 -35.14 -4.00
C GLU A 111 -6.37 -36.15 -3.84
N THR A 112 -5.18 -35.75 -4.29
CA THR A 112 -3.95 -36.54 -4.19
C THR A 112 -3.11 -36.17 -2.96
N TRP A 113 -2.74 -37.15 -2.12
CA TRP A 113 -1.96 -36.91 -0.89
C TRP A 113 -0.42 -36.88 -1.08
N ASN A 114 0.13 -37.46 -2.16
CA ASN A 114 1.58 -37.51 -2.36
C ASN A 114 2.06 -37.21 -3.79
N ALA A 115 3.18 -36.47 -3.89
CA ALA A 115 3.87 -36.11 -5.13
C ALA A 115 4.62 -37.32 -5.73
N GLY A 116 3.85 -38.28 -6.22
CA GLY A 116 4.36 -39.52 -6.84
C GLY A 116 3.28 -40.51 -7.27
N ALA A 117 2.01 -40.16 -7.08
CA ALA A 117 0.90 -41.05 -7.38
C ALA A 117 0.66 -41.28 -8.87
N ILE A 118 1.18 -40.49 -9.81
CA ILE A 118 1.09 -40.80 -11.26
C ILE A 118 2.49 -40.72 -11.87
N SER A 119 3.08 -41.88 -12.17
CA SER A 119 4.41 -41.98 -12.77
C SER A 119 4.36 -42.05 -14.30
N LYS A 120 3.21 -42.39 -14.89
CA LYS A 120 3.04 -42.48 -16.34
C LYS A 120 1.57 -42.28 -16.76
N VAL A 121 1.35 -41.59 -17.87
CA VAL A 121 0.06 -41.48 -18.57
C VAL A 121 0.20 -42.01 -19.98
N GLU A 122 -0.76 -42.84 -20.36
CA GLU A 122 -0.88 -43.40 -21.71
C GLU A 122 -2.26 -43.08 -22.27
N VAL A 123 -2.33 -42.74 -23.56
CA VAL A 123 -3.58 -42.45 -24.27
C VAL A 123 -3.82 -43.55 -25.31
N MET A 124 -5.05 -44.04 -25.41
CA MET A 124 -5.41 -45.04 -26.41
C MET A 124 -5.48 -44.40 -27.79
N LYS A 125 -4.64 -44.87 -28.73
CA LYS A 125 -4.62 -44.47 -30.13
C LYS A 125 -4.58 -45.72 -31.00
N ASP A 126 -5.53 -45.84 -31.93
CA ASP A 126 -5.63 -46.96 -32.88
C ASP A 126 -5.57 -48.37 -32.24
N GLY A 127 -6.18 -48.51 -31.05
CA GLY A 127 -6.26 -49.78 -30.32
C GLY A 127 -5.03 -50.12 -29.46
N VAL A 128 -4.01 -49.25 -29.40
CA VAL A 128 -2.82 -49.43 -28.55
C VAL A 128 -2.64 -48.22 -27.63
N PHE A 129 -2.18 -48.44 -26.40
CA PHE A 129 -1.84 -47.37 -25.48
C PHE A 129 -0.46 -46.79 -25.81
N VAL A 130 -0.43 -45.48 -26.08
CA VAL A 130 0.80 -44.72 -26.36
C VAL A 130 1.14 -43.88 -25.14
N THR A 131 2.38 -43.96 -24.66
CA THR A 131 2.84 -43.13 -23.54
C THR A 131 2.95 -41.67 -23.95
N VAL A 132 2.20 -40.81 -23.27
CA VAL A 132 2.18 -39.35 -23.53
C VAL A 132 2.81 -38.54 -22.41
N TYR A 133 3.00 -39.13 -21.22
CA TYR A 133 3.70 -38.50 -20.11
C TYR A 133 4.38 -39.55 -19.23
N THR A 134 5.59 -39.26 -18.76
CA THR A 134 6.31 -40.05 -17.74
C THR A 134 7.03 -39.17 -16.75
N LYS A 135 7.04 -39.58 -15.48
CA LYS A 135 7.77 -38.99 -14.38
C LYS A 135 8.69 -40.02 -13.74
N THR A 136 9.97 -39.68 -13.69
CA THR A 136 11.04 -40.50 -13.08
C THR A 136 11.88 -39.64 -12.14
N ASP A 137 12.77 -40.25 -11.36
CA ASP A 137 13.73 -39.52 -10.50
C ASP A 137 14.64 -38.57 -11.31
N ALA A 138 14.77 -38.79 -12.62
CA ALA A 138 15.56 -37.96 -13.54
C ALA A 138 14.79 -36.77 -14.15
N GLY A 139 13.47 -36.66 -13.91
CA GLY A 139 12.62 -35.58 -14.43
C GLY A 139 11.35 -36.06 -15.16
N GLU A 140 10.65 -35.10 -15.79
CA GLU A 140 9.37 -35.28 -16.48
C GLU A 140 9.52 -35.15 -18.00
N THR A 141 8.83 -36.01 -18.77
CA THR A 141 8.84 -35.98 -20.24
C THR A 141 7.44 -36.17 -20.81
N GLY A 142 7.10 -35.42 -21.88
CA GLY A 142 5.79 -35.48 -22.56
C GLY A 142 4.72 -34.50 -22.04
N GLY A 143 5.02 -33.80 -20.94
CA GLY A 143 4.17 -32.78 -20.34
C GLY A 143 4.77 -32.29 -19.02
N THR A 144 4.02 -31.44 -18.30
CA THR A 144 4.40 -30.92 -16.97
C THR A 144 3.32 -31.20 -15.94
N MET A 145 3.73 -31.69 -14.76
CA MET A 145 2.85 -31.90 -13.61
C MET A 145 2.97 -30.75 -12.60
N SER A 146 1.84 -30.31 -12.06
CA SER A 146 1.74 -29.20 -11.11
C SER A 146 0.59 -29.43 -10.12
N GLY A 147 0.53 -28.63 -9.05
CA GLY A 147 -0.58 -28.63 -8.09
C GLY A 147 -0.40 -29.51 -6.85
N VAL A 148 0.65 -30.34 -6.79
CA VAL A 148 0.86 -31.28 -5.67
C VAL A 148 1.56 -30.62 -4.48
N GLN A 149 0.99 -30.78 -3.28
CA GLN A 149 1.58 -30.37 -2.00
C GLN A 149 2.02 -31.61 -1.20
N VAL A 150 3.32 -31.72 -0.93
CA VAL A 150 3.88 -32.87 -0.19
C VAL A 150 3.31 -32.91 1.24
N GLY A 151 2.71 -34.05 1.62
CA GLY A 151 2.15 -34.29 2.96
C GLY A 151 0.76 -33.69 3.20
N LYS A 152 0.02 -33.28 2.16
CA LYS A 152 -1.36 -32.76 2.22
C LYS A 152 -2.18 -33.25 1.02
N VAL A 153 -3.51 -33.42 1.18
CA VAL A 153 -4.43 -33.61 0.05
C VAL A 153 -4.37 -32.37 -0.86
N SER A 154 -4.14 -32.57 -2.16
CA SER A 154 -4.11 -31.50 -3.17
C SER A 154 -4.41 -32.04 -4.57
N ASP A 155 -4.81 -31.18 -5.51
CA ASP A 155 -5.12 -31.61 -6.88
C ASP A 155 -3.87 -31.68 -7.76
N THR A 156 -3.68 -32.80 -8.46
CA THR A 156 -2.58 -32.98 -9.43
C THR A 156 -3.06 -32.64 -10.84
N LYS A 157 -2.45 -31.64 -11.49
CA LYS A 157 -2.69 -31.30 -12.90
C LYS A 157 -1.49 -31.68 -13.77
N ILE A 158 -1.74 -32.46 -14.83
CA ILE A 158 -0.77 -32.84 -15.86
C ILE A 158 -1.17 -32.15 -17.17
N SER A 159 -0.30 -31.27 -17.70
CA SER A 159 -0.52 -30.55 -18.96
C SER A 159 0.33 -31.17 -20.06
N LEU A 160 -0.28 -31.65 -21.15
CA LEU A 160 0.44 -32.38 -22.21
C LEU A 160 1.03 -31.44 -23.26
N THR A 161 2.27 -31.68 -23.67
CA THR A 161 2.96 -30.84 -24.68
C THR A 161 2.36 -31.01 -26.08
N HIS A 162 1.77 -32.16 -26.38
CA HIS A 162 1.24 -32.54 -27.70
C HIS A 162 -0.29 -32.76 -27.67
N ALA A 163 -1.02 -31.79 -27.14
CA ALA A 163 -2.45 -31.91 -26.83
C ALA A 163 -3.38 -32.28 -28.02
N LEU A 164 -2.97 -31.98 -29.26
CA LEU A 164 -3.76 -32.24 -30.48
C LEU A 164 -3.41 -33.56 -31.19
N ASP A 165 -2.41 -34.29 -30.73
CA ASP A 165 -1.91 -35.49 -31.42
C ASP A 165 -2.67 -36.77 -31.07
N TYR A 166 -3.48 -36.69 -30.01
CA TYR A 166 -4.12 -37.84 -29.38
C TYR A 166 -5.61 -37.55 -29.10
N LEU A 167 -6.45 -37.85 -30.09
CA LEU A 167 -7.91 -37.89 -29.94
C LEU A 167 -8.29 -39.21 -29.25
N SER A 168 -8.79 -39.14 -28.01
CA SER A 168 -9.15 -40.36 -27.29
C SER A 168 -10.20 -40.11 -26.23
N ASN A 169 -11.04 -41.11 -25.99
CA ASN A 169 -11.92 -41.17 -24.84
C ASN A 169 -11.41 -42.16 -23.79
N LYS A 170 -10.16 -42.62 -23.90
CA LYS A 170 -9.61 -43.62 -23.00
C LYS A 170 -8.15 -43.35 -22.69
N ILE A 171 -7.85 -43.21 -21.41
CA ILE A 171 -6.48 -43.05 -20.92
C ILE A 171 -6.14 -44.17 -19.93
N ARG A 172 -4.86 -44.38 -19.70
CA ARG A 172 -4.35 -45.27 -18.66
C ARG A 172 -3.31 -44.54 -17.84
N LEU A 173 -3.55 -44.51 -16.53
CA LEU A 173 -2.63 -43.94 -15.55
C LEU A 173 -1.85 -45.09 -14.90
N THR A 174 -0.56 -44.88 -14.65
CA THR A 174 0.26 -45.76 -13.83
C THR A 174 0.63 -45.05 -12.55
N VAL A 175 0.39 -45.69 -11.40
CA VAL A 175 0.65 -45.15 -10.06
C VAL A 175 1.99 -45.66 -9.52
N GLY A 176 2.82 -44.75 -9.00
CA GLY A 176 4.25 -44.98 -8.67
C GLY A 176 4.53 -45.87 -7.45
N ASN A 177 5.79 -46.31 -7.34
CA ASN A 177 6.26 -47.48 -6.55
C ASN A 177 6.97 -47.11 -5.22
N ASN A 178 6.62 -45.97 -4.61
CA ASN A 178 7.36 -45.45 -3.45
C ASN A 178 6.98 -46.18 -2.17
N ALA A 179 7.99 -46.65 -1.44
CA ALA A 179 7.80 -47.75 -0.53
C ALA A 179 6.88 -47.43 0.66
N ASN A 180 6.82 -46.22 1.24
CA ASN A 180 6.33 -46.06 2.61
C ASN A 180 4.95 -45.39 2.85
N GLU A 181 4.17 -44.98 1.84
CA GLU A 181 3.00 -44.09 2.07
C GLU A 181 1.77 -44.42 1.20
N TYR A 182 0.58 -43.96 1.61
CA TYR A 182 -0.74 -44.19 0.97
C TYR A 182 -0.90 -43.35 -0.32
N ASN A 183 -1.57 -43.89 -1.35
CA ASN A 183 -1.93 -43.17 -2.58
C ASN A 183 -3.45 -43.13 -2.71
N GLU A 184 -4.05 -41.94 -2.81
CA GLU A 184 -5.49 -41.73 -2.97
C GLU A 184 -5.75 -40.85 -4.20
N ILE A 185 -6.75 -41.23 -5.00
CA ILE A 185 -7.26 -40.49 -6.17
C ILE A 185 -8.77 -40.67 -6.17
N ASP A 186 -9.50 -39.56 -6.20
CA ASP A 186 -10.97 -39.60 -6.07
C ASP A 186 -11.68 -39.43 -7.40
N ALA A 187 -11.17 -38.55 -8.25
CA ALA A 187 -11.72 -38.32 -9.59
C ALA A 187 -10.64 -37.84 -10.55
N VAL A 188 -10.83 -38.13 -11.85
CA VAL A 188 -9.94 -37.65 -12.92
C VAL A 188 -10.76 -36.97 -14.02
N GLN A 189 -10.38 -35.74 -14.35
CA GLN A 189 -11.00 -34.90 -15.37
C GLN A 189 -10.07 -34.76 -16.59
N LEU A 190 -10.64 -34.88 -17.80
CA LEU A 190 -10.02 -34.40 -19.03
C LEU A 190 -10.49 -32.98 -19.33
N ILE A 191 -9.55 -32.13 -19.72
CA ILE A 191 -9.83 -30.83 -20.33
C ILE A 191 -9.43 -30.92 -21.79
N SER A 192 -10.40 -30.73 -22.70
CA SER A 192 -10.16 -30.82 -24.13
C SER A 192 -9.49 -29.56 -24.71
N ALA A 193 -8.74 -29.74 -25.79
CA ALA A 193 -8.43 -28.68 -26.74
C ALA A 193 -9.64 -28.48 -27.70
N PRO A 194 -9.92 -27.26 -28.17
CA PRO A 194 -11.04 -27.01 -29.09
C PRO A 194 -10.81 -27.67 -30.47
N VAL A 195 -11.90 -28.20 -31.07
CA VAL A 195 -11.86 -28.89 -32.38
C VAL A 195 -12.06 -27.90 -33.53
N PHE A 196 -11.21 -27.97 -34.55
CA PHE A 196 -11.20 -27.03 -35.70
C PHE A 196 -12.49 -27.01 -36.54
N ALA A 197 -13.27 -28.11 -36.52
CA ALA A 197 -14.55 -28.22 -37.23
C ALA A 197 -15.69 -27.43 -36.56
N ASP A 198 -15.70 -27.35 -35.23
CA ASP A 198 -16.72 -26.58 -34.48
C ASP A 198 -16.45 -25.07 -34.57
N ILE A 199 -15.19 -24.68 -34.68
CA ILE A 199 -14.76 -23.31 -34.98
C ILE A 199 -15.34 -22.87 -36.34
N LEU A 200 -15.32 -23.75 -37.34
CA LEU A 200 -15.82 -23.45 -38.69
C LEU A 200 -17.35 -23.34 -38.76
N ASN A 201 -18.09 -24.21 -38.06
CA ASN A 201 -19.56 -24.18 -38.02
C ASN A 201 -20.12 -22.99 -37.21
N LYS A 202 -19.43 -22.57 -36.14
CA LYS A 202 -19.85 -21.41 -35.34
C LYS A 202 -19.57 -20.08 -36.04
N ILE A 203 -18.47 -19.98 -36.80
CA ILE A 203 -18.22 -18.86 -37.72
C ILE A 203 -19.33 -18.75 -38.78
N TYR A 204 -19.89 -19.89 -39.21
CA TYR A 204 -21.02 -19.94 -40.15
C TYR A 204 -22.32 -19.42 -39.52
N GLU A 205 -22.63 -19.79 -38.28
CA GLU A 205 -23.85 -19.36 -37.54
C GLU A 205 -23.80 -17.88 -37.11
N ASP A 206 -22.65 -17.39 -36.62
CA ASP A 206 -22.49 -16.00 -36.13
C ASP A 206 -22.27 -14.97 -37.26
N SER A 207 -22.08 -15.41 -38.50
CA SER A 207 -22.02 -14.53 -39.68
C SER A 207 -23.38 -13.94 -40.09
N GLY A 208 -24.48 -14.31 -39.41
CA GLY A 208 -25.77 -13.64 -39.52
C GLY A 208 -26.51 -13.81 -40.86
N TYR A 209 -26.19 -14.82 -41.68
CA TYR A 209 -26.95 -15.08 -42.90
C TYR A 209 -28.23 -15.89 -42.64
N ALA A 210 -29.28 -15.20 -42.19
CA ALA A 210 -30.66 -15.69 -42.18
C ALA A 210 -31.65 -14.67 -42.77
N GLY A 211 -31.97 -14.84 -44.06
CA GLY A 211 -33.14 -14.31 -44.78
C GLY A 211 -33.03 -12.85 -45.29
N ASN A 212 -33.20 -12.50 -46.58
CA ASN A 212 -33.97 -13.10 -47.68
C ASN A 212 -33.27 -12.90 -49.05
N THR A 213 -33.53 -13.86 -49.94
CA THR A 213 -32.97 -14.19 -51.29
C THR A 213 -33.44 -13.27 -52.44
N PRO A 214 -33.11 -13.51 -53.75
CA PRO A 214 -32.00 -14.25 -54.40
C PRO A 214 -31.33 -13.50 -55.60
N ASP A 215 -30.29 -14.15 -56.14
CA ASP A 215 -29.76 -14.11 -57.52
C ASP A 215 -28.39 -13.43 -57.77
N ASP A 216 -27.56 -14.23 -58.43
CA ASP A 216 -26.24 -13.96 -59.02
C ASP A 216 -25.05 -13.74 -58.07
N ASP A 217 -24.54 -14.84 -57.49
CA ASP A 217 -23.26 -15.40 -58.00
C ASP A 217 -22.95 -16.75 -57.35
N LYS A 218 -23.25 -17.85 -58.06
CA LYS A 218 -22.91 -19.23 -57.68
C LYS A 218 -21.41 -19.55 -57.81
N THR A 219 -20.57 -18.57 -58.07
CA THR A 219 -19.14 -18.71 -58.38
C THR A 219 -18.24 -18.77 -57.13
N THR A 220 -18.71 -18.34 -55.96
CA THR A 220 -17.90 -18.29 -54.71
C THR A 220 -17.95 -19.56 -53.87
N VAL A 221 -19.01 -20.38 -53.98
CA VAL A 221 -19.11 -21.67 -53.24
C VAL A 221 -18.24 -22.76 -53.87
N GLU A 222 -18.09 -22.77 -55.19
CA GLU A 222 -17.19 -23.71 -55.88
C GLU A 222 -15.71 -23.37 -55.64
N GLN A 223 -15.36 -22.08 -55.58
CA GLN A 223 -13.97 -21.63 -55.34
C GLN A 223 -13.46 -21.97 -53.93
N LEU A 224 -14.31 -21.94 -52.90
CA LEU A 224 -13.91 -22.30 -51.53
C LEU A 224 -13.91 -23.82 -51.28
N SER A 225 -14.71 -24.61 -52.00
CA SER A 225 -14.66 -26.08 -51.90
C SER A 225 -13.41 -26.69 -52.57
N VAL A 226 -12.85 -26.00 -53.57
CA VAL A 226 -11.59 -26.39 -54.25
C VAL A 226 -10.38 -26.12 -53.36
N VAL A 227 -10.40 -25.06 -52.54
CA VAL A 227 -9.33 -24.75 -51.58
C VAL A 227 -9.28 -25.78 -50.44
N VAL A 228 -10.43 -26.26 -49.94
CA VAL A 228 -10.47 -27.25 -48.85
C VAL A 228 -10.15 -28.68 -49.33
N LYS A 229 -10.44 -29.02 -50.60
CA LYS A 229 -10.04 -30.33 -51.16
C LYS A 229 -8.57 -30.41 -51.57
N GLY A 230 -7.91 -29.27 -51.81
CA GLY A 230 -6.47 -29.22 -52.14
C GLY A 230 -5.55 -29.48 -50.95
N VAL A 231 -5.97 -29.12 -49.73
CA VAL A 231 -5.11 -29.21 -48.53
C VAL A 231 -5.02 -30.64 -47.95
N ASN A 232 -6.08 -31.44 -48.10
CA ASN A 232 -6.14 -32.78 -47.48
C ASN A 232 -5.48 -33.91 -48.31
N TYR A 233 -5.16 -33.67 -49.59
CA TYR A 233 -4.52 -34.69 -50.44
C TYR A 233 -2.99 -34.59 -50.46
N TYR A 234 -2.42 -33.45 -50.03
CA TYR A 234 -1.00 -33.15 -50.21
C TYR A 234 -0.10 -33.66 -49.07
N LEU A 235 -0.65 -33.86 -47.85
CA LEU A 235 0.11 -34.33 -46.68
C LEU A 235 0.17 -35.86 -46.58
N GLU A 236 -0.87 -36.58 -47.02
CA GLU A 236 -0.96 -38.04 -46.89
C GLU A 236 -0.07 -38.77 -47.92
N ASP A 237 -0.05 -38.34 -49.19
CA ASP A 237 0.73 -39.01 -50.26
C ASP A 237 2.26 -38.84 -50.07
N ARG A 238 2.72 -37.74 -49.46
CA ARG A 238 4.15 -37.50 -49.19
C ARG A 238 4.65 -38.19 -47.92
N TYR A 239 3.80 -38.32 -46.90
CA TYR A 239 4.10 -39.15 -45.73
C TYR A 239 4.26 -40.63 -46.14
N GLN A 240 3.41 -41.12 -47.06
CA GLN A 240 3.50 -42.48 -47.59
C GLN A 240 4.66 -42.68 -48.60
N ALA A 241 5.04 -41.66 -49.38
CA ALA A 241 6.22 -41.72 -50.25
C ALA A 241 7.54 -41.75 -49.44
N ALA A 242 7.61 -40.99 -48.34
CA ALA A 242 8.74 -41.00 -47.40
C ALA A 242 8.87 -42.34 -46.64
N ILE A 243 7.75 -43.00 -46.35
CA ILE A 243 7.74 -44.35 -45.75
C ILE A 243 8.17 -45.41 -46.78
N LYS A 244 7.78 -45.28 -48.06
CA LYS A 244 8.13 -46.23 -49.12
C LYS A 244 9.61 -46.17 -49.54
N ALA A 245 10.25 -45.00 -49.46
CA ALA A 245 11.70 -44.86 -49.67
C ALA A 245 12.55 -45.42 -48.50
N LYS A 246 11.94 -45.59 -47.31
CA LYS A 246 12.60 -46.13 -46.11
C LYS A 246 12.67 -47.67 -46.10
N THR A 247 11.86 -48.35 -46.92
CA THR A 247 11.72 -49.82 -46.88
C THR A 247 12.65 -50.63 -47.78
N ASP A 248 13.42 -50.01 -48.70
CA ASP A 248 14.24 -50.76 -49.68
C ASP A 248 15.77 -50.69 -49.51
N PHE A 249 16.30 -50.14 -48.40
CA PHE A 249 17.75 -50.17 -48.12
C PHE A 249 18.10 -50.99 -46.88
N THR A 250 18.29 -52.29 -47.07
CA THR A 250 18.98 -53.18 -46.12
C THR A 250 20.47 -53.29 -46.46
N ASN A 251 21.28 -52.27 -46.14
CA ASN A 251 22.70 -52.44 -45.74
C ASN A 251 23.36 -51.09 -45.39
N PRO A 252 24.06 -50.95 -44.25
CA PRO A 252 24.64 -49.68 -43.81
C PRO A 252 26.16 -49.65 -44.05
N THR A 253 26.61 -49.29 -45.25
CA THR A 253 27.97 -48.76 -45.47
C THR A 253 28.04 -48.08 -46.84
N ASP A 254 27.59 -46.84 -46.97
CA ASP A 254 28.10 -45.98 -48.03
C ASP A 254 28.05 -44.49 -47.63
N SER A 255 29.20 -43.84 -47.67
CA SER A 255 29.38 -42.45 -47.23
C SER A 255 28.86 -41.44 -48.27
N ALA A 256 28.30 -41.92 -49.37
CA ALA A 256 27.62 -41.12 -50.38
C ALA A 256 26.14 -40.85 -50.06
N ALA A 257 25.51 -41.64 -49.17
CA ALA A 257 24.08 -41.51 -48.84
C ALA A 257 23.77 -40.37 -47.84
N GLN A 258 24.77 -39.91 -47.08
CA GLN A 258 24.61 -38.78 -46.15
C GLN A 258 24.65 -37.42 -46.83
N ALA A 259 25.24 -37.32 -48.03
CA ALA A 259 25.29 -36.06 -48.78
C ALA A 259 24.00 -35.74 -49.54
N ILE A 260 23.09 -36.71 -49.70
CA ILE A 260 21.83 -36.55 -50.45
C ILE A 260 20.64 -36.26 -49.50
N MET A 261 20.71 -36.67 -48.23
CA MET A 261 19.61 -36.50 -47.28
C MET A 261 19.42 -35.07 -46.73
N THR A 262 20.45 -34.21 -46.75
CA THR A 262 20.34 -32.84 -46.23
C THR A 262 19.88 -31.82 -47.28
N ASP A 263 20.15 -32.03 -48.56
CA ASP A 263 19.68 -31.12 -49.62
C ASP A 263 18.22 -31.41 -49.99
N GLU A 264 17.80 -32.67 -50.17
CA GLU A 264 16.45 -32.96 -50.67
C GLU A 264 15.33 -32.83 -49.61
N VAL A 265 15.60 -33.10 -48.33
CA VAL A 265 14.60 -33.01 -47.25
C VAL A 265 14.34 -31.57 -46.81
N THR A 266 15.36 -30.71 -46.87
CA THR A 266 15.22 -29.27 -46.61
C THR A 266 14.47 -28.60 -47.76
N THR A 267 14.69 -29.04 -49.00
CA THR A 267 13.98 -28.55 -50.20
C THR A 267 12.50 -29.01 -50.25
N LEU A 268 12.14 -30.13 -49.60
CA LEU A 268 10.76 -30.65 -49.58
C LEU A 268 9.83 -29.99 -48.56
N VAL A 269 10.37 -29.25 -47.58
CA VAL A 269 9.60 -28.50 -46.56
C VAL A 269 9.40 -27.03 -46.96
N THR A 270 10.29 -26.47 -47.78
CA THR A 270 10.21 -25.09 -48.29
C THR A 270 9.49 -24.94 -49.64
N GLU A 271 9.13 -26.02 -50.31
CA GLU A 271 8.31 -25.94 -51.52
C GLU A 271 6.81 -26.21 -51.21
N GLN A 272 5.98 -25.16 -51.33
CA GLN A 272 4.54 -25.25 -51.64
C GLN A 272 3.51 -25.42 -50.50
N SER A 273 3.74 -24.90 -49.29
CA SER A 273 2.61 -24.74 -48.35
C SER A 273 1.87 -23.42 -48.58
N ALA A 274 0.54 -23.46 -48.63
CA ALA A 274 -0.27 -22.24 -48.64
C ALA A 274 -0.26 -21.50 -47.28
N ASN A 275 0.36 -22.07 -46.24
CA ASN A 275 0.37 -21.53 -44.88
C ASN A 275 1.78 -21.56 -44.27
N LEU A 276 2.40 -20.39 -44.18
CA LEU A 276 3.71 -20.15 -43.58
C LEU A 276 3.60 -19.52 -42.18
N SER A 277 2.41 -19.56 -41.58
CA SER A 277 2.16 -18.96 -40.27
C SER A 277 3.10 -19.52 -39.21
N SER A 278 3.68 -18.63 -38.38
CA SER A 278 4.52 -18.97 -37.22
C SER A 278 5.80 -19.77 -37.52
N LEU A 279 6.24 -19.87 -38.78
CA LEU A 279 7.38 -20.72 -39.16
C LEU A 279 8.67 -20.42 -38.38
N TYR A 280 8.91 -19.15 -38.03
CA TYR A 280 10.09 -18.68 -37.28
C TYR A 280 9.72 -17.94 -35.99
N TYR A 281 8.59 -18.32 -35.38
CA TYR A 281 8.10 -17.74 -34.15
C TYR A 281 9.14 -17.87 -33.01
N GLY A 282 9.42 -16.76 -32.32
CA GLY A 282 10.14 -16.71 -31.04
C GLY A 282 11.63 -17.05 -31.11
N GLN A 283 12.21 -17.09 -32.30
CA GLN A 283 13.64 -17.36 -32.48
C GLN A 283 14.48 -16.22 -31.88
N THR A 284 15.38 -16.56 -30.95
CA THR A 284 16.31 -15.59 -30.32
C THR A 284 17.61 -15.41 -31.12
N PHE A 285 17.90 -16.34 -32.02
CA PHE A 285 19.02 -16.31 -32.97
C PHE A 285 18.49 -16.74 -34.34
N PHE A 286 18.76 -15.93 -35.38
CA PHE A 286 18.30 -16.22 -36.75
C PHE A 286 19.50 -16.38 -37.69
N ASN A 287 19.82 -17.63 -38.07
CA ASN A 287 20.98 -17.99 -38.91
C ASN A 287 20.58 -18.64 -40.25
N ASP A 288 19.30 -18.84 -40.52
CA ASP A 288 18.81 -19.51 -41.73
C ASP A 288 18.83 -18.53 -42.91
N ASP A 289 19.49 -18.83 -44.03
CA ASP A 289 19.35 -18.03 -45.26
C ASP A 289 18.02 -18.37 -45.93
N ILE A 290 17.08 -17.42 -45.90
CA ILE A 290 15.72 -17.59 -46.43
C ILE A 290 15.49 -16.75 -47.70
N SER A 291 16.53 -16.15 -48.25
CA SER A 291 16.41 -15.25 -49.41
C SER A 291 15.85 -15.98 -50.65
N ASP A 292 16.16 -17.26 -50.84
CA ASP A 292 15.70 -18.08 -51.97
C ASP A 292 14.42 -18.89 -51.69
N MET A 293 13.70 -18.62 -50.59
CA MET A 293 12.49 -19.36 -50.23
C MET A 293 11.33 -19.09 -51.19
N ASP A 294 10.75 -20.13 -51.82
CA ASP A 294 9.58 -19.99 -52.71
C ASP A 294 8.30 -19.70 -51.92
N THR A 295 7.88 -18.44 -51.95
CA THR A 295 6.65 -17.93 -51.31
C THR A 295 5.45 -17.86 -52.25
N SER A 296 5.59 -18.27 -53.52
CA SER A 296 4.59 -18.02 -54.58
C SER A 296 3.24 -18.71 -54.39
N LEU A 297 3.12 -19.66 -53.47
CA LEU A 297 1.87 -20.32 -53.08
C LEU A 297 1.32 -19.87 -51.72
N ALA A 298 2.06 -19.07 -50.96
CA ALA A 298 1.67 -18.66 -49.63
C ALA A 298 0.39 -17.81 -49.65
N THR A 299 -0.57 -18.18 -48.80
CA THR A 299 -1.83 -17.45 -48.58
C THR A 299 -1.95 -16.90 -47.16
N ASN A 300 -1.17 -17.45 -46.22
CA ASN A 300 -1.09 -16.98 -44.84
C ASN A 300 0.38 -16.94 -44.39
N MET A 301 0.83 -15.78 -43.88
CA MET A 301 2.16 -15.57 -43.30
C MET A 301 2.08 -15.00 -41.88
N SER A 302 0.92 -15.14 -41.22
CA SER A 302 0.70 -14.59 -39.89
C SER A 302 1.77 -15.06 -38.89
N PHE A 303 2.27 -14.17 -38.04
CA PHE A 303 3.24 -14.49 -36.98
C PHE A 303 4.58 -15.09 -37.43
N MET A 304 4.89 -15.09 -38.72
CA MET A 304 6.03 -15.84 -39.25
C MET A 304 7.36 -15.52 -38.53
N PHE A 305 7.65 -14.25 -38.24
CA PHE A 305 8.84 -13.79 -37.49
C PHE A 305 8.48 -13.15 -36.16
N TYR A 306 7.35 -13.53 -35.57
CA TYR A 306 6.89 -12.94 -34.33
C TYR A 306 7.90 -13.17 -33.20
N TYR A 307 8.29 -12.11 -32.48
CA TYR A 307 9.34 -12.11 -31.45
C TYR A 307 10.73 -12.54 -31.93
N ASN A 308 11.03 -12.37 -33.21
CA ASN A 308 12.36 -12.65 -33.73
C ASN A 308 13.22 -11.37 -33.73
N GLU A 309 13.70 -10.98 -32.55
CA GLU A 309 14.34 -9.67 -32.33
C GLU A 309 15.55 -9.41 -33.23
N ALA A 310 16.25 -10.46 -33.66
CA ALA A 310 17.44 -10.40 -34.51
C ALA A 310 17.13 -10.49 -36.02
N PHE A 311 15.86 -10.65 -36.41
CA PHE A 311 15.49 -10.83 -37.82
C PHE A 311 15.66 -9.54 -38.63
N ASN A 312 16.49 -9.60 -39.68
CA ASN A 312 16.71 -8.50 -40.63
C ASN A 312 17.24 -8.99 -41.99
N GLN A 313 16.82 -10.17 -42.45
CA GLN A 313 17.29 -10.71 -43.74
C GLN A 313 16.53 -10.12 -44.94
N ASP A 314 17.24 -10.00 -46.07
CA ASP A 314 16.65 -9.51 -47.32
C ASP A 314 15.63 -10.51 -47.86
N ILE A 315 14.39 -10.05 -47.95
CA ILE A 315 13.22 -10.80 -48.40
C ILE A 315 12.45 -10.01 -49.49
N GLY A 316 13.07 -8.98 -50.08
CA GLY A 316 12.42 -8.13 -51.07
C GLY A 316 12.02 -8.89 -52.34
N ASN A 317 12.72 -9.99 -52.64
CA ASN A 317 12.47 -10.86 -53.79
C ASN A 317 11.31 -11.87 -53.61
N TRP A 318 10.69 -11.93 -52.43
CA TRP A 318 9.61 -12.88 -52.15
C TRP A 318 8.32 -12.57 -52.94
N ASN A 319 7.66 -13.61 -53.45
CA ASN A 319 6.38 -13.50 -54.14
C ASN A 319 5.22 -13.65 -53.15
N VAL A 320 4.74 -12.52 -52.63
CA VAL A 320 3.62 -12.48 -51.67
C VAL A 320 2.25 -12.24 -52.30
N GLY A 321 2.13 -12.25 -53.64
CA GLY A 321 0.91 -11.87 -54.37
C GLY A 321 -0.30 -12.79 -54.19
N LYS A 322 -0.20 -13.85 -53.37
CA LYS A 322 -1.33 -14.71 -52.95
C LYS A 322 -1.66 -14.60 -51.47
N VAL A 323 -0.86 -13.87 -50.68
CA VAL A 323 -1.04 -13.74 -49.24
C VAL A 323 -2.27 -12.90 -48.94
N VAL A 324 -3.11 -13.41 -48.04
CA VAL A 324 -4.35 -12.78 -47.58
C VAL A 324 -4.20 -12.32 -46.12
N ASN A 325 -3.36 -12.97 -45.33
CA ASN A 325 -3.11 -12.64 -43.92
C ASN A 325 -1.61 -12.42 -43.65
N MET A 326 -1.26 -11.21 -43.20
CA MET A 326 0.09 -10.80 -42.77
C MET A 326 0.14 -10.34 -41.32
N ASN A 327 -0.88 -10.68 -40.52
CA ASN A 327 -0.98 -10.21 -39.16
C ASN A 327 0.27 -10.62 -38.35
N ARG A 328 0.90 -9.67 -37.66
CA ARG A 328 2.08 -9.89 -36.80
C ARG A 328 3.29 -10.53 -37.47
N ILE A 329 3.41 -10.53 -38.80
CA ILE A 329 4.52 -11.20 -39.49
C ILE A 329 5.90 -10.75 -38.98
N PHE A 330 6.12 -9.46 -38.72
CA PHE A 330 7.38 -8.92 -38.17
C PHE A 330 7.26 -8.42 -36.74
N SER A 331 6.16 -8.72 -36.04
CA SER A 331 5.95 -8.10 -34.74
C SER A 331 7.00 -8.58 -33.73
N GLY A 332 7.76 -7.65 -33.15
CA GLY A 332 8.89 -7.94 -32.26
C GLY A 332 10.23 -8.13 -32.99
N ALA A 333 10.28 -8.04 -34.31
CA ALA A 333 11.53 -8.01 -35.07
C ALA A 333 12.19 -6.63 -34.98
N ALA A 334 12.78 -6.33 -33.82
CA ALA A 334 13.20 -5.00 -33.41
C ALA A 334 14.13 -4.29 -34.41
N ILE A 335 15.01 -5.05 -35.06
CA ILE A 335 15.99 -4.53 -36.04
C ILE A 335 15.58 -4.71 -37.51
N PHE A 336 14.36 -5.18 -37.79
CA PHE A 336 13.92 -5.39 -39.17
C PHE A 336 13.76 -4.05 -39.90
N ASN A 337 14.47 -3.89 -41.01
CA ASN A 337 14.43 -2.70 -41.85
C ASN A 337 14.84 -3.00 -43.30
N GLN A 338 14.45 -4.14 -43.84
CA GLN A 338 14.78 -4.53 -45.22
C GLN A 338 13.75 -4.00 -46.22
N ASP A 339 14.21 -3.75 -47.45
CA ASP A 339 13.37 -3.23 -48.52
C ASP A 339 12.35 -4.28 -48.97
N ILE A 340 11.08 -3.91 -48.89
CA ILE A 340 9.91 -4.72 -49.25
C ILE A 340 8.95 -3.90 -50.14
N SER A 341 9.48 -2.86 -50.78
CA SER A 341 8.70 -1.95 -51.64
C SER A 341 8.02 -2.68 -52.81
N ASP A 342 8.68 -3.71 -53.36
CA ASP A 342 8.20 -4.48 -54.51
C ASP A 342 7.15 -5.56 -54.18
N TRP A 343 6.76 -5.72 -52.91
CA TRP A 343 5.77 -6.70 -52.50
C TRP A 343 4.35 -6.39 -53.03
N ASP A 344 3.75 -7.34 -53.75
CA ASP A 344 2.33 -7.29 -54.14
C ASP A 344 1.42 -7.69 -52.97
N VAL A 345 0.93 -6.69 -52.22
CA VAL A 345 0.01 -6.89 -51.09
C VAL A 345 -1.47 -6.74 -51.45
N SER A 346 -1.82 -6.68 -52.75
CA SER A 346 -3.18 -6.39 -53.25
C SER A 346 -4.28 -7.41 -52.85
N LYS A 347 -3.89 -8.54 -52.25
CA LYS A 347 -4.79 -9.57 -51.73
C LYS A 347 -4.88 -9.63 -50.21
N VAL A 348 -4.05 -8.87 -49.50
CA VAL A 348 -4.02 -8.86 -48.03
C VAL A 348 -5.28 -8.19 -47.48
N VAL A 349 -5.88 -8.83 -46.48
CA VAL A 349 -7.09 -8.36 -45.78
C VAL A 349 -6.78 -7.97 -44.33
N ASP A 350 -5.76 -8.58 -43.71
CA ASP A 350 -5.35 -8.32 -42.34
C ASP A 350 -3.84 -8.00 -42.26
N MET A 351 -3.53 -6.77 -41.83
CA MET A 351 -2.19 -6.26 -41.55
C MET A 351 -2.01 -5.88 -40.08
N SER A 352 -2.89 -6.37 -39.20
CA SER A 352 -2.84 -6.02 -37.79
C SER A 352 -1.49 -6.35 -37.16
N SER A 353 -0.93 -5.37 -36.47
CA SER A 353 0.36 -5.46 -35.80
C SER A 353 1.52 -5.92 -36.68
N MET A 354 1.44 -5.77 -38.01
CA MET A 354 2.44 -6.30 -38.95
C MET A 354 3.87 -5.88 -38.59
N PHE A 355 4.08 -4.61 -38.24
CA PHE A 355 5.35 -3.98 -37.86
C PHE A 355 5.42 -3.58 -36.38
N SER A 356 4.56 -4.16 -35.54
CA SER A 356 4.55 -3.83 -34.10
C SER A 356 5.91 -4.14 -33.47
N CYS A 357 6.52 -3.18 -32.78
CA CYS A 357 7.86 -3.26 -32.20
C CYS A 357 9.01 -3.50 -33.21
N THR A 358 8.84 -3.21 -34.50
CA THR A 358 9.98 -3.13 -35.44
C THR A 358 10.63 -1.74 -35.35
N THR A 359 11.34 -1.50 -34.24
CA THR A 359 11.70 -0.14 -33.78
C THR A 359 12.39 0.77 -34.80
N ILE A 360 13.17 0.20 -35.73
CA ILE A 360 13.94 0.95 -36.72
C ILE A 360 13.36 0.90 -38.14
N PHE A 361 12.23 0.21 -38.35
CA PHE A 361 11.64 0.04 -39.68
C PHE A 361 11.21 1.39 -40.28
N ASN A 362 11.76 1.71 -41.45
CA ASN A 362 11.51 2.98 -42.13
C ASN A 362 11.70 2.86 -43.66
N GLN A 363 11.15 1.79 -44.26
CA GLN A 363 11.26 1.49 -45.69
C GLN A 363 10.08 2.01 -46.50
N ASN A 364 10.28 2.21 -47.81
CA ASN A 364 9.26 2.78 -48.69
C ASN A 364 8.17 1.75 -48.99
N ILE A 365 6.98 1.96 -48.45
CA ILE A 365 5.79 1.11 -48.66
C ILE A 365 4.61 1.91 -49.22
N GLY A 366 4.87 3.15 -49.68
CA GLY A 366 3.81 4.06 -50.14
C GLY A 366 3.09 3.58 -51.40
N ASP A 367 3.74 2.72 -52.21
CA ASP A 367 3.21 2.20 -53.47
C ASP A 367 2.39 0.90 -53.31
N TRP A 368 2.24 0.40 -52.08
CA TRP A 368 1.44 -0.79 -51.79
C TRP A 368 -0.06 -0.60 -52.04
N ASP A 369 -0.69 -1.56 -52.73
CA ASP A 369 -2.16 -1.62 -52.86
C ASP A 369 -2.79 -2.26 -51.62
N VAL A 370 -3.21 -1.41 -50.68
CA VAL A 370 -3.90 -1.83 -49.44
C VAL A 370 -5.43 -1.85 -49.56
N GLY A 371 -6.00 -1.71 -50.77
CA GLY A 371 -7.44 -1.51 -51.00
C GLY A 371 -8.35 -2.70 -50.63
N LYS A 372 -7.80 -3.81 -50.13
CA LYS A 372 -8.55 -4.95 -49.55
C LYS A 372 -8.38 -5.11 -48.04
N VAL A 373 -7.48 -4.34 -47.42
CA VAL A 373 -7.23 -4.42 -45.98
C VAL A 373 -8.45 -3.89 -45.22
N VAL A 374 -8.87 -4.65 -44.21
CA VAL A 374 -9.99 -4.30 -43.31
C VAL A 374 -9.48 -4.01 -41.89
N ASN A 375 -8.35 -4.61 -41.49
CA ASN A 375 -7.76 -4.41 -40.17
C ASN A 375 -6.30 -3.91 -40.26
N MET A 376 -6.03 -2.73 -39.69
CA MET A 376 -4.70 -2.12 -39.55
C MET A 376 -4.34 -1.82 -38.08
N ASN A 377 -5.06 -2.42 -37.12
CA ASN A 377 -4.84 -2.12 -35.72
C ASN A 377 -3.40 -2.44 -35.31
N SER A 378 -2.78 -1.52 -34.56
CA SER A 378 -1.40 -1.60 -34.06
C SER A 378 -0.31 -1.82 -35.13
N MET A 379 -0.58 -1.57 -36.42
CA MET A 379 0.34 -1.93 -37.51
C MET A 379 1.76 -1.40 -37.29
N PHE A 380 1.92 -0.14 -36.87
CA PHE A 380 3.19 0.54 -36.59
C PHE A 380 3.40 0.88 -35.11
N THR A 381 2.78 0.10 -34.21
CA THR A 381 2.98 0.28 -32.77
C THR A 381 4.46 0.14 -32.41
N ASN A 382 5.04 1.11 -31.70
CA ASN A 382 6.45 1.18 -31.32
C ASN A 382 7.43 1.12 -32.52
N THR A 383 7.00 1.52 -33.71
CA THR A 383 7.88 1.68 -34.88
C THR A 383 8.49 3.08 -34.86
N VAL A 384 9.39 3.32 -33.89
CA VAL A 384 9.87 4.65 -33.46
C VAL A 384 10.39 5.53 -34.61
N THR A 385 11.11 4.96 -35.58
CA THR A 385 11.74 5.71 -36.68
C THR A 385 10.86 5.87 -37.92
N PHE A 386 9.69 5.22 -37.98
CA PHE A 386 8.86 5.18 -39.17
C PHE A 386 8.30 6.56 -39.51
N ASN A 387 8.63 7.05 -40.70
CA ASN A 387 8.18 8.34 -41.21
C ASN A 387 8.17 8.36 -42.74
N ARG A 388 7.74 7.28 -43.39
CA ARG A 388 7.63 7.19 -44.86
C ARG A 388 6.23 7.51 -45.34
N ASN A 389 6.16 8.14 -46.51
CA ASN A 389 4.91 8.59 -47.10
C ASN A 389 3.99 7.40 -47.40
N ILE A 390 2.81 7.43 -46.81
CA ILE A 390 1.71 6.45 -46.99
C ILE A 390 0.40 7.17 -47.33
N GLY A 391 0.45 8.45 -47.70
CA GLY A 391 -0.74 9.27 -47.98
C GLY A 391 -1.57 8.76 -49.17
N ASN A 392 -0.93 8.04 -50.11
CA ASN A 392 -1.59 7.49 -51.29
C ASN A 392 -2.36 6.16 -51.03
N TRP A 393 -2.31 5.62 -49.82
CA TRP A 393 -2.98 4.37 -49.49
C TRP A 393 -4.51 4.48 -49.56
N ASN A 394 -5.15 3.50 -50.21
CA ASN A 394 -6.60 3.37 -50.20
C ASN A 394 -7.09 2.61 -48.95
N VAL A 395 -7.41 3.34 -47.89
CA VAL A 395 -7.87 2.78 -46.60
C VAL A 395 -9.40 2.67 -46.48
N GLY A 396 -10.17 2.93 -47.54
CA GLY A 396 -11.65 3.01 -47.50
C GLY A 396 -12.42 1.71 -47.20
N LYS A 397 -11.72 0.62 -46.84
CA LYS A 397 -12.31 -0.62 -46.31
C LYS A 397 -11.90 -0.92 -44.87
N VAL A 398 -10.96 -0.16 -44.30
CA VAL A 398 -10.47 -0.38 -42.95
C VAL A 398 -11.56 0.02 -41.94
N THR A 399 -11.82 -0.86 -40.98
CA THR A 399 -12.80 -0.63 -39.91
C THR A 399 -12.14 -0.44 -38.54
N ASP A 400 -10.91 -0.93 -38.35
CA ASP A 400 -10.14 -0.79 -37.11
C ASP A 400 -8.72 -0.26 -37.41
N MET A 401 -8.41 0.92 -36.86
CA MET A 401 -7.09 1.55 -36.90
C MET A 401 -6.56 1.83 -35.49
N SER A 402 -7.12 1.17 -34.47
CA SER A 402 -6.73 1.40 -33.09
C SER A 402 -5.23 1.17 -32.90
N ALA A 403 -4.59 2.08 -32.19
CA ALA A 403 -3.15 2.09 -31.91
C ALA A 403 -2.22 2.02 -33.14
N MET A 404 -2.68 2.28 -34.37
CA MET A 404 -1.87 2.09 -35.58
C MET A 404 -0.49 2.75 -35.52
N PHE A 405 -0.36 3.96 -34.97
CA PHE A 405 0.90 4.69 -34.77
C PHE A 405 1.23 4.91 -33.29
N TYR A 406 0.77 4.02 -32.40
CA TYR A 406 1.08 4.11 -30.98
C TYR A 406 2.60 4.11 -30.77
N SER A 407 3.17 5.14 -30.15
CA SER A 407 4.62 5.33 -29.96
C SER A 407 5.46 5.29 -31.25
N ALA A 408 4.86 5.59 -32.41
CA ALA A 408 5.62 5.88 -33.64
C ALA A 408 6.15 7.32 -33.57
N GLU A 409 7.13 7.57 -32.71
CA GLU A 409 7.54 8.92 -32.29
C GLU A 409 7.91 9.85 -33.45
N SER A 410 8.55 9.32 -34.51
CA SER A 410 8.98 10.10 -35.68
C SER A 410 7.89 10.34 -36.73
N PHE A 411 6.73 9.67 -36.62
CA PHE A 411 5.71 9.68 -37.65
C PHE A 411 5.05 11.06 -37.77
N ASN A 412 5.14 11.67 -38.95
CA ASN A 412 4.56 12.98 -39.24
C ASN A 412 4.28 13.15 -40.74
N GLN A 413 3.79 12.11 -41.41
CA GLN A 413 3.49 12.12 -42.84
C GLN A 413 2.05 12.52 -43.13
N ASP A 414 1.84 13.18 -44.27
CA ASP A 414 0.52 13.63 -44.71
C ASP A 414 -0.39 12.44 -45.04
N ILE A 415 -1.49 12.36 -44.31
CA ILE A 415 -2.54 11.34 -44.40
C ILE A 415 -3.92 12.01 -44.45
N GLY A 416 -3.99 13.31 -44.76
CA GLY A 416 -5.23 14.08 -44.77
C GLY A 416 -6.25 13.60 -45.81
N ASP A 417 -5.77 12.96 -46.88
CA ASP A 417 -6.57 12.45 -48.01
C ASP A 417 -7.14 11.03 -47.78
N TRP A 418 -6.86 10.40 -46.64
CA TRP A 418 -7.39 9.08 -46.32
C TRP A 418 -8.92 9.07 -46.15
N ASP A 419 -9.59 8.12 -46.82
CA ASP A 419 -11.01 7.83 -46.59
C ASP A 419 -11.19 6.94 -45.36
N VAL A 420 -11.40 7.58 -44.20
CA VAL A 420 -11.63 6.90 -42.92
C VAL A 420 -13.12 6.69 -42.59
N SER A 421 -14.02 6.86 -43.57
CA SER A 421 -15.48 6.86 -43.33
C SER A 421 -16.06 5.55 -42.80
N LYS A 422 -15.31 4.44 -42.88
CA LYS A 422 -15.71 3.13 -42.34
C LYS A 422 -15.01 2.75 -41.04
N VAL A 423 -14.09 3.57 -40.55
CA VAL A 423 -13.36 3.29 -39.30
C VAL A 423 -14.31 3.49 -38.12
N VAL A 424 -14.40 2.46 -37.27
CA VAL A 424 -15.24 2.46 -36.06
C VAL A 424 -14.40 2.72 -34.81
N ASN A 425 -13.15 2.23 -34.80
CA ASN A 425 -12.23 2.37 -33.66
C ASN A 425 -10.96 3.13 -34.07
N MET A 426 -10.78 4.33 -33.50
CA MET A 426 -9.58 5.18 -33.67
C MET A 426 -8.81 5.36 -32.35
N SER A 427 -9.14 4.58 -31.32
CA SER A 427 -8.50 4.70 -30.02
C SER A 427 -6.99 4.57 -30.13
N SER A 428 -6.27 5.45 -29.44
CA SER A 428 -4.81 5.48 -29.39
C SER A 428 -4.05 5.60 -30.71
N ILE A 429 -4.68 5.93 -31.85
CA ILE A 429 -4.01 5.88 -33.17
C ILE A 429 -2.71 6.71 -33.21
N PHE A 430 -2.64 7.88 -32.56
CA PHE A 430 -1.45 8.74 -32.44
C PHE A 430 -0.92 8.86 -31.00
N ASN A 431 -1.28 7.93 -30.11
CA ASN A 431 -0.81 7.99 -28.73
C ASN A 431 0.72 7.86 -28.71
N ARG A 432 1.43 8.83 -28.12
CA ARG A 432 2.90 8.97 -28.13
C ARG A 432 3.54 9.12 -29.52
N ALA A 433 2.77 9.44 -30.57
CA ALA A 433 3.33 9.92 -31.83
C ALA A 433 3.77 11.39 -31.67
N THR A 434 4.87 11.61 -30.96
CA THR A 434 5.28 12.93 -30.45
C THR A 434 5.53 13.96 -31.55
N ALA A 435 5.98 13.55 -32.74
CA ALA A 435 6.20 14.45 -33.88
C ALA A 435 4.94 14.73 -34.72
N PHE A 436 3.84 13.98 -34.53
CA PHE A 436 2.68 14.04 -35.42
C PHE A 436 1.95 15.39 -35.30
N ASN A 437 1.82 16.10 -36.42
CA ASN A 437 1.13 17.38 -36.52
C ASN A 437 0.63 17.66 -37.95
N GLN A 438 0.16 16.64 -38.67
CA GLN A 438 -0.38 16.80 -40.03
C GLN A 438 -1.88 17.08 -40.06
N ASP A 439 -2.34 17.80 -41.08
CA ASP A 439 -3.75 18.18 -41.22
C ASP A 439 -4.62 16.97 -41.52
N ILE A 440 -5.53 16.68 -40.59
CA ILE A 440 -6.53 15.61 -40.66
C ILE A 440 -7.95 16.18 -40.50
N GLY A 441 -8.11 17.49 -40.61
CA GLY A 441 -9.39 18.18 -40.41
C GLY A 441 -10.48 17.81 -41.41
N ASN A 442 -10.09 17.22 -42.56
CA ASN A 442 -11.02 16.79 -43.61
C ASN A 442 -11.48 15.32 -43.49
N TRP A 443 -11.00 14.59 -42.48
CA TRP A 443 -11.43 13.22 -42.24
C TRP A 443 -12.94 13.12 -41.93
N ASN A 444 -13.61 12.16 -42.56
CA ASN A 444 -14.99 11.81 -42.25
C ASN A 444 -15.03 10.77 -41.12
N VAL A 445 -15.28 11.22 -39.89
CA VAL A 445 -15.25 10.38 -38.68
C VAL A 445 -16.64 9.97 -38.18
N ASN A 446 -17.69 10.10 -39.00
CA ASN A 446 -19.08 9.86 -38.59
C ASN A 446 -19.38 8.44 -38.09
N SER A 447 -18.54 7.46 -38.45
CA SER A 447 -18.71 6.06 -38.04
C SER A 447 -17.92 5.70 -36.77
N VAL A 448 -17.11 6.63 -36.25
CA VAL A 448 -16.20 6.38 -35.12
C VAL A 448 -16.98 6.37 -33.81
N VAL A 449 -16.80 5.31 -33.03
CA VAL A 449 -17.43 5.13 -31.72
C VAL A 449 -16.44 5.38 -30.57
N ASP A 450 -15.15 5.09 -30.78
CA ASP A 450 -14.10 5.20 -29.76
C ASP A 450 -12.91 6.05 -30.24
N MET A 451 -12.68 7.18 -29.54
CA MET A 451 -11.55 8.10 -29.71
C MET A 451 -10.66 8.17 -28.46
N GLY A 452 -10.81 7.22 -27.53
CA GLY A 452 -10.03 7.17 -26.31
C GLY A 452 -8.52 7.22 -26.60
N TRP A 453 -7.79 8.06 -25.89
CA TRP A 453 -6.33 8.21 -25.99
C TRP A 453 -5.78 8.61 -27.37
N MET A 454 -6.62 9.02 -28.33
CA MET A 454 -6.23 9.21 -29.74
C MET A 454 -4.97 10.07 -29.93
N PHE A 455 -4.84 11.17 -29.20
CA PHE A 455 -3.70 12.11 -29.23
C PHE A 455 -2.96 12.17 -27.89
N SER A 456 -3.09 11.16 -27.04
CA SER A 456 -2.37 11.15 -25.77
C SER A 456 -0.86 11.24 -26.02
N ASN A 457 -0.15 12.16 -25.39
CA ASN A 457 1.28 12.42 -25.58
C ASN A 457 1.68 12.74 -27.03
N ALA A 458 0.76 13.12 -27.91
CA ALA A 458 1.07 13.70 -29.21
C ALA A 458 1.48 15.17 -29.00
N THR A 459 2.68 15.38 -28.47
CA THR A 459 3.13 16.67 -27.92
C THR A 459 3.27 17.79 -28.94
N ALA A 460 3.38 17.48 -30.24
CA ALA A 460 3.40 18.46 -31.32
C ALA A 460 2.00 18.79 -31.89
N PHE A 461 1.00 17.94 -31.66
CA PHE A 461 -0.28 18.00 -32.37
C PHE A 461 -1.09 19.26 -32.01
N ASN A 462 -1.42 20.07 -33.02
CA ASN A 462 -2.22 21.29 -32.88
C ASN A 462 -2.98 21.62 -34.17
N GLN A 463 -3.50 20.62 -34.88
CA GLN A 463 -4.22 20.80 -36.16
C GLN A 463 -5.72 20.95 -35.97
N ASN A 464 -6.36 21.71 -36.87
CA ASN A 464 -7.78 22.05 -36.76
C ASN A 464 -8.66 20.83 -37.07
N ILE A 465 -9.31 20.32 -36.03
CA ILE A 465 -10.26 19.19 -36.07
C ILE A 465 -11.69 19.60 -35.70
N GLY A 466 -11.96 20.91 -35.60
CA GLY A 466 -13.27 21.43 -35.20
C GLY A 466 -14.41 21.11 -36.18
N ARG A 467 -14.09 20.68 -37.40
CA ARG A 467 -15.06 20.28 -38.44
C ARG A 467 -15.50 18.81 -38.38
N TRP A 468 -14.88 18.01 -37.53
CA TRP A 468 -15.27 16.63 -37.36
C TRP A 468 -16.70 16.52 -36.81
N ASN A 469 -17.47 15.60 -37.37
CA ASN A 469 -18.74 15.20 -36.83
C ASN A 469 -18.53 13.97 -35.93
N VAL A 470 -18.64 14.19 -34.63
CA VAL A 470 -18.38 13.21 -33.56
C VAL A 470 -19.68 12.67 -32.93
N ASP A 471 -20.81 12.78 -33.62
CA ASP A 471 -22.14 12.42 -33.11
C ASP A 471 -22.21 10.98 -32.57
N GLU A 472 -21.53 10.02 -33.22
CA GLU A 472 -21.56 8.60 -32.84
C GLU A 472 -20.52 8.22 -31.76
N VAL A 473 -19.64 9.16 -31.36
CA VAL A 473 -18.59 8.89 -30.38
C VAL A 473 -19.20 8.73 -28.98
N THR A 474 -18.83 7.64 -28.31
CA THR A 474 -19.27 7.34 -26.94
C THR A 474 -18.15 7.44 -25.92
N ASN A 475 -16.89 7.30 -26.36
CA ASN A 475 -15.70 7.36 -25.51
C ASN A 475 -14.65 8.36 -26.02
N MET A 476 -14.31 9.35 -25.19
CA MET A 476 -13.26 10.35 -25.45
C MET A 476 -12.23 10.41 -24.30
N ASN A 477 -12.15 9.36 -23.47
CA ASN A 477 -11.26 9.37 -22.32
C ASN A 477 -9.80 9.59 -22.75
N ALA A 478 -9.10 10.49 -22.07
CA ALA A 478 -7.70 10.81 -22.31
C ALA A 478 -7.34 11.23 -23.76
N MET A 479 -8.30 11.69 -24.57
CA MET A 479 -8.07 11.99 -26.00
C MET A 479 -6.89 12.96 -26.22
N PHE A 480 -6.74 14.00 -25.38
CA PHE A 480 -5.65 14.99 -25.43
C PHE A 480 -4.75 14.96 -24.18
N HIS A 481 -4.67 13.82 -23.49
CA HIS A 481 -3.83 13.63 -22.32
C HIS A 481 -2.35 13.90 -22.64
N TYR A 482 -1.71 14.90 -22.03
CA TYR A 482 -0.37 15.43 -22.36
C TYR A 482 -0.19 15.94 -23.81
N ALA A 483 -1.25 16.35 -24.49
CA ALA A 483 -1.15 17.10 -25.76
C ALA A 483 -0.80 18.57 -25.47
N ILE A 484 0.46 18.82 -25.06
CA ILE A 484 0.89 20.09 -24.45
C ILE A 484 0.81 21.32 -25.36
N THR A 485 0.69 21.16 -26.68
CA THR A 485 0.55 22.26 -27.66
C THR A 485 -0.88 22.44 -28.17
N PHE A 486 -1.78 21.48 -27.90
CA PHE A 486 -3.11 21.47 -28.49
C PHE A 486 -3.98 22.59 -27.92
N ASN A 487 -4.48 23.46 -28.80
CA ASN A 487 -5.37 24.57 -28.46
C ASN A 487 -6.27 24.96 -29.64
N GLN A 488 -6.81 23.98 -30.37
CA GLN A 488 -7.70 24.23 -31.51
C GLN A 488 -9.17 24.22 -31.11
N ASP A 489 -9.97 25.04 -31.78
CA ASP A 489 -11.41 25.18 -31.52
C ASP A 489 -12.14 23.86 -31.82
N ILE A 490 -12.77 23.32 -30.78
CA ILE A 490 -13.59 22.10 -30.77
C ILE A 490 -14.97 22.38 -30.14
N GLY A 491 -15.33 23.65 -29.94
CA GLY A 491 -16.58 24.05 -29.30
C GLY A 491 -17.83 23.64 -30.10
N GLY A 492 -17.67 23.43 -31.41
CA GLY A 492 -18.73 22.99 -32.32
C GLY A 492 -19.03 21.48 -32.29
N TRP A 493 -18.27 20.67 -31.55
CA TRP A 493 -18.50 19.23 -31.45
C TRP A 493 -19.79 18.90 -30.69
N ASN A 494 -20.57 17.97 -31.23
CA ASN A 494 -21.72 17.40 -30.52
C ASN A 494 -21.31 16.14 -29.77
N ILE A 495 -20.99 16.29 -28.49
CA ILE A 495 -20.57 15.18 -27.62
C ILE A 495 -21.74 14.53 -26.84
N GLY A 496 -22.99 14.75 -27.27
CA GLY A 496 -24.19 14.32 -26.53
C GLY A 496 -24.35 12.80 -26.35
N ASN A 497 -23.53 11.98 -27.01
CA ASN A 497 -23.46 10.52 -26.83
C ASN A 497 -22.27 10.05 -25.98
N VAL A 498 -21.34 10.95 -25.61
CA VAL A 498 -20.16 10.62 -24.83
C VAL A 498 -20.54 10.36 -23.37
N THR A 499 -20.06 9.25 -22.81
CA THR A 499 -20.29 8.89 -21.40
C THR A 499 -19.05 9.06 -20.52
N ASN A 500 -17.86 9.14 -21.13
CA ASN A 500 -16.58 9.22 -20.40
C ASN A 500 -15.65 10.29 -21.01
N THR A 501 -15.38 11.35 -20.25
CA THR A 501 -14.44 12.42 -20.59
C THR A 501 -13.25 12.47 -19.61
N SER A 502 -13.08 11.44 -18.79
CA SER A 502 -11.96 11.36 -17.84
C SER A 502 -10.63 11.60 -18.54
N LEU A 503 -9.74 12.34 -17.88
CA LEU A 503 -8.39 12.66 -18.36
C LEU A 503 -8.30 13.41 -19.70
N MET A 504 -9.41 13.84 -20.32
CA MET A 504 -9.43 14.31 -21.71
C MET A 504 -8.41 15.41 -22.00
N PHE A 505 -8.24 16.39 -21.09
CA PHE A 505 -7.27 17.48 -21.19
C PHE A 505 -6.22 17.44 -20.07
N TYR A 506 -5.98 16.27 -19.49
CA TYR A 506 -4.96 16.09 -18.47
C TYR A 506 -3.60 16.58 -18.98
N GLN A 507 -2.99 17.56 -18.33
CA GLN A 507 -1.71 18.19 -18.69
C GLN A 507 -1.71 18.82 -20.10
N ALA A 508 -2.87 19.14 -20.68
CA ALA A 508 -2.98 19.97 -21.89
C ALA A 508 -2.75 21.44 -21.52
N LYS A 509 -1.49 21.78 -21.21
CA LYS A 509 -1.10 22.99 -20.48
C LYS A 509 -1.55 24.32 -21.08
N VAL A 510 -1.78 24.36 -22.40
CA VAL A 510 -2.14 25.57 -23.15
C VAL A 510 -3.60 25.58 -23.63
N PHE A 511 -4.36 24.51 -23.38
CA PHE A 511 -5.73 24.40 -23.85
C PHE A 511 -6.64 25.39 -23.12
N ASN A 512 -7.34 26.23 -23.89
CA ASN A 512 -8.26 27.24 -23.36
C ASN A 512 -9.37 27.61 -24.37
N GLN A 513 -9.90 26.64 -25.11
CA GLN A 513 -10.93 26.87 -26.12
C GLN A 513 -12.34 26.77 -25.53
N ASP A 514 -13.27 27.57 -26.07
CA ASP A 514 -14.66 27.61 -25.62
C ASP A 514 -15.36 26.28 -25.92
N ILE A 515 -15.76 25.60 -24.85
CA ILE A 515 -16.49 24.32 -24.86
C ILE A 515 -17.78 24.41 -24.04
N GLY A 516 -18.24 25.64 -23.72
CA GLY A 516 -19.43 25.87 -22.91
C GLY A 516 -20.72 25.34 -23.54
N ASN A 517 -20.74 25.19 -24.87
CA ASN A 517 -21.89 24.68 -25.63
C ASN A 517 -21.97 23.15 -25.71
N TRP A 518 -21.02 22.42 -25.13
CA TRP A 518 -21.04 20.96 -25.13
C TRP A 518 -22.21 20.40 -24.28
N ASN A 519 -22.90 19.41 -24.84
CA ASN A 519 -23.91 18.65 -24.09
C ASN A 519 -23.26 17.47 -23.35
N VAL A 520 -22.99 17.66 -22.05
CA VAL A 520 -22.38 16.64 -21.18
C VAL A 520 -23.40 15.82 -20.37
N SER A 521 -24.70 15.92 -20.66
CA SER A 521 -25.79 15.28 -19.87
C SER A 521 -25.79 13.74 -19.82
N LYS A 522 -24.92 13.08 -20.60
CA LYS A 522 -24.70 11.62 -20.55
C LYS A 522 -23.37 11.22 -19.90
N VAL A 523 -22.50 12.18 -19.60
CA VAL A 523 -21.21 11.90 -18.98
C VAL A 523 -21.41 11.45 -17.53
N THR A 524 -20.79 10.33 -17.18
CA THR A 524 -20.82 9.77 -15.82
C THR A 524 -19.47 9.91 -15.11
N ASN A 525 -18.38 10.04 -15.86
CA ASN A 525 -17.02 10.18 -15.33
C ASN A 525 -16.28 11.35 -15.99
N MET A 526 -15.93 12.35 -15.18
CA MET A 526 -15.12 13.52 -15.56
C MET A 526 -13.79 13.59 -14.80
N SER A 527 -13.39 12.53 -14.10
CA SER A 527 -12.20 12.53 -13.26
C SER A 527 -10.97 13.02 -14.03
N TYR A 528 -10.26 13.98 -13.43
CA TYR A 528 -9.02 14.56 -13.92
C TYR A 528 -9.10 15.24 -15.29
N MET A 529 -10.29 15.61 -15.77
CA MET A 529 -10.49 16.15 -17.12
C MET A 529 -9.60 17.36 -17.43
N PHE A 530 -9.43 18.31 -16.52
CA PHE A 530 -8.57 19.50 -16.67
C PHE A 530 -7.38 19.53 -15.70
N PHE A 531 -6.99 18.38 -15.16
CA PHE A 531 -5.83 18.29 -14.27
C PHE A 531 -4.59 18.87 -14.97
N GLY A 532 -3.96 19.90 -14.42
CA GLY A 532 -2.77 20.55 -14.99
C GLY A 532 -3.01 21.33 -16.28
N ALA A 533 -4.26 21.58 -16.69
CA ALA A 533 -4.59 22.51 -17.78
C ALA A 533 -4.45 23.96 -17.27
N HIS A 534 -3.20 24.41 -17.09
CA HIS A 534 -2.86 25.61 -16.30
C HIS A 534 -3.60 26.89 -16.69
N VAL A 535 -3.89 27.07 -17.98
CA VAL A 535 -4.51 28.30 -18.53
C VAL A 535 -6.01 28.17 -18.79
N PHE A 536 -6.60 26.99 -18.57
CA PHE A 536 -8.02 26.76 -18.85
C PHE A 536 -8.89 27.60 -17.92
N ASN A 537 -9.75 28.45 -18.51
CA ASN A 537 -10.65 29.33 -17.78
C ASN A 537 -11.89 29.70 -18.63
N GLN A 538 -12.49 28.74 -19.33
CA GLN A 538 -13.67 28.95 -20.18
C GLN A 538 -14.97 28.68 -19.44
N ASP A 539 -16.03 29.41 -19.80
CA ASP A 539 -17.34 29.28 -19.18
C ASP A 539 -17.95 27.90 -19.48
N ILE A 540 -18.16 27.12 -18.42
CA ILE A 540 -18.75 25.78 -18.43
C ILE A 540 -19.89 25.69 -17.41
N GLY A 541 -20.40 26.84 -16.92
CA GLY A 541 -21.44 26.88 -15.90
C GLY A 541 -22.79 26.30 -16.37
N SER A 542 -23.00 26.24 -17.69
CA SER A 542 -24.21 25.72 -18.34
C SER A 542 -24.24 24.19 -18.49
N TRP A 543 -23.16 23.49 -18.14
CA TRP A 543 -23.07 22.04 -18.27
C TRP A 543 -24.04 21.29 -17.35
N ASP A 544 -24.79 20.33 -17.90
CA ASP A 544 -25.60 19.39 -17.13
C ASP A 544 -24.73 18.22 -16.63
N VAL A 545 -24.25 18.33 -15.39
CA VAL A 545 -23.42 17.32 -14.73
C VAL A 545 -24.21 16.35 -13.83
N SER A 546 -25.55 16.33 -13.92
CA SER A 546 -26.46 15.57 -13.03
C SER A 546 -26.35 14.03 -13.09
N LYS A 547 -25.46 13.50 -13.93
CA LYS A 547 -25.14 12.06 -14.01
C LYS A 547 -23.70 11.73 -13.61
N VAL A 548 -22.87 12.73 -13.34
CA VAL A 548 -21.48 12.54 -12.96
C VAL A 548 -21.42 11.99 -11.54
N THR A 549 -20.67 10.91 -11.34
CA THR A 549 -20.44 10.32 -10.01
C THR A 549 -19.01 10.53 -9.49
N ASP A 550 -18.05 10.82 -10.38
CA ASP A 550 -16.64 11.01 -10.07
C ASP A 550 -16.11 12.34 -10.64
N MET A 551 -15.80 13.28 -9.73
CA MET A 551 -15.22 14.60 -10.02
C MET A 551 -13.80 14.75 -9.44
N ARG A 552 -13.10 13.64 -9.20
CA ARG A 552 -11.73 13.67 -8.67
C ARG A 552 -10.81 14.52 -9.52
N GLY A 553 -10.15 15.49 -8.91
CA GLY A 553 -9.10 16.29 -9.53
C GLY A 553 -9.47 16.99 -10.84
N VAL A 554 -10.75 17.27 -11.10
CA VAL A 554 -11.20 17.88 -12.37
C VAL A 554 -10.41 19.16 -12.68
N PHE A 555 -10.19 20.04 -11.70
CA PHE A 555 -9.45 21.30 -11.83
C PHE A 555 -8.13 21.32 -11.03
N PHE A 556 -7.59 20.15 -10.70
CA PHE A 556 -6.31 20.08 -9.99
C PHE A 556 -5.23 20.83 -10.77
N ASN A 557 -4.57 21.81 -10.15
CA ASN A 557 -3.52 22.63 -10.76
C ASN A 557 -3.94 23.35 -12.06
N ALA A 558 -5.25 23.55 -12.26
CA ALA A 558 -5.80 24.47 -13.26
C ALA A 558 -5.70 25.90 -12.73
N THR A 559 -4.47 26.42 -12.69
CA THR A 559 -4.10 27.64 -11.92
C THR A 559 -4.83 28.92 -12.34
N ALA A 560 -5.42 28.97 -13.53
CA ALA A 560 -6.17 30.12 -14.04
C ALA A 560 -7.70 29.96 -13.88
N PHE A 561 -8.20 28.78 -13.51
CA PHE A 561 -9.63 28.48 -13.49
C PHE A 561 -10.36 29.25 -12.38
N ASN A 562 -11.37 30.03 -12.76
CA ASN A 562 -12.21 30.83 -11.86
C ASN A 562 -13.60 31.12 -12.46
N GLN A 563 -14.18 30.18 -13.20
CA GLN A 563 -15.49 30.35 -13.84
C GLN A 563 -16.64 29.90 -12.93
N ASP A 564 -17.80 30.57 -13.07
CA ASP A 564 -18.99 30.28 -12.27
C ASP A 564 -19.55 28.90 -12.62
N ILE A 565 -19.51 28.00 -11.64
CA ILE A 565 -20.02 26.63 -11.70
C ILE A 565 -21.04 26.38 -10.57
N GLY A 566 -21.52 27.44 -9.92
CA GLY A 566 -22.48 27.34 -8.82
C GLY A 566 -23.82 26.72 -9.23
N GLY A 567 -24.14 26.73 -10.53
CA GLY A 567 -25.36 26.13 -11.11
C GLY A 567 -25.28 24.63 -11.40
N TRP A 568 -24.14 23.98 -11.19
CA TRP A 568 -23.98 22.54 -11.42
C TRP A 568 -24.82 21.70 -10.45
N ASN A 569 -25.55 20.70 -10.97
CA ASN A 569 -26.19 19.68 -10.12
C ASN A 569 -25.22 18.54 -9.82
N VAL A 570 -24.69 18.51 -8.59
CA VAL A 570 -23.69 17.53 -8.12
C VAL A 570 -24.28 16.46 -7.19
N ASP A 571 -25.61 16.29 -7.16
CA ASP A 571 -26.34 15.41 -6.22
C ASP A 571 -25.98 13.92 -6.28
N LYS A 572 -25.30 13.45 -7.33
CA LYS A 572 -24.83 12.06 -7.49
C LYS A 572 -23.33 11.89 -7.36
N VAL A 573 -22.59 12.96 -7.09
CA VAL A 573 -21.13 12.88 -6.99
C VAL A 573 -20.76 12.20 -5.67
N GLU A 574 -20.04 11.10 -5.77
CA GLU A 574 -19.57 10.33 -4.60
C GLU A 574 -18.14 10.74 -4.19
N ASN A 575 -17.34 11.22 -5.14
CA ASN A 575 -15.93 11.55 -4.93
C ASN A 575 -15.55 12.92 -5.52
N MET A 576 -15.16 13.85 -4.64
CA MET A 576 -14.68 15.21 -4.99
C MET A 576 -13.21 15.43 -4.59
N SER A 577 -12.48 14.35 -4.29
CA SER A 577 -11.10 14.48 -3.80
C SER A 577 -10.23 15.26 -4.79
N SER A 578 -9.52 16.23 -4.23
CA SER A 578 -8.58 17.12 -4.93
C SER A 578 -9.16 17.94 -6.10
N MET A 579 -10.49 18.09 -6.20
CA MET A 579 -11.15 18.75 -7.34
C MET A 579 -10.58 20.13 -7.68
N PHE A 580 -10.33 20.98 -6.68
CA PHE A 580 -9.76 22.33 -6.82
C PHE A 580 -8.35 22.46 -6.22
N SER A 581 -7.68 21.34 -5.98
CA SER A 581 -6.35 21.36 -5.38
C SER A 581 -5.38 22.15 -6.29
N SER A 582 -4.71 23.16 -5.75
CA SER A 582 -3.85 24.10 -6.47
C SER A 582 -4.55 24.89 -7.60
N ALA A 583 -5.87 25.02 -7.58
CA ALA A 583 -6.60 26.02 -8.37
C ALA A 583 -6.47 27.40 -7.69
N ILE A 584 -5.27 27.99 -7.79
CA ILE A 584 -4.80 29.10 -6.94
C ILE A 584 -5.76 30.29 -6.89
N VAL A 585 -6.45 30.59 -8.00
CA VAL A 585 -7.32 31.77 -8.14
C VAL A 585 -8.82 31.46 -8.02
N PHE A 586 -9.20 30.19 -7.86
CA PHE A 586 -10.60 29.79 -7.80
C PHE A 586 -11.29 30.34 -6.54
N ASN A 587 -12.39 31.09 -6.73
CA ASN A 587 -13.16 31.70 -5.65
C ASN A 587 -14.62 31.95 -6.06
N GLN A 588 -15.25 31.01 -6.77
CA GLN A 588 -16.63 31.14 -7.25
C GLN A 588 -17.63 30.49 -6.29
N ASN A 589 -18.82 31.08 -6.19
CA ASN A 589 -19.85 30.65 -5.24
C ASN A 589 -20.38 29.24 -5.59
N ILE A 590 -20.18 28.31 -4.66
CA ILE A 590 -20.64 26.90 -4.76
C ILE A 590 -21.50 26.49 -3.55
N SER A 591 -22.02 27.48 -2.81
CA SER A 591 -22.86 27.26 -1.61
C SER A 591 -24.09 26.39 -1.90
N ASN A 592 -24.66 26.50 -3.10
CA ASN A 592 -25.89 25.78 -3.49
C ASN A 592 -25.68 24.31 -3.89
N TRP A 593 -24.45 23.80 -3.86
CA TRP A 593 -24.18 22.41 -4.22
C TRP A 593 -24.75 21.44 -3.18
N ASN A 594 -25.51 20.44 -3.66
CA ASN A 594 -25.94 19.32 -2.82
C ASN A 594 -24.85 18.24 -2.80
N VAL A 595 -24.08 18.17 -1.70
CA VAL A 595 -22.95 17.24 -1.53
C VAL A 595 -23.27 16.02 -0.65
N ASN A 596 -24.55 15.74 -0.40
CA ASN A 596 -25.01 14.72 0.54
C ASN A 596 -24.65 13.26 0.18
N GLU A 597 -24.24 12.99 -1.06
CA GLU A 597 -23.73 11.68 -1.52
C GLU A 597 -22.20 11.59 -1.51
N VAL A 598 -21.49 12.68 -1.23
CA VAL A 598 -20.02 12.70 -1.24
C VAL A 598 -19.48 11.96 -0.02
N THR A 599 -18.59 11.00 -0.27
CA THR A 599 -17.91 10.21 0.79
C THR A 599 -16.44 10.61 0.96
N ASN A 600 -15.82 11.21 -0.06
CA ASN A 600 -14.42 11.60 -0.05
C ASN A 600 -14.21 13.04 -0.53
N MET A 601 -13.71 13.90 0.38
CA MET A 601 -13.38 15.30 0.13
C MET A 601 -11.88 15.59 0.32
N ARG A 602 -11.04 14.55 0.35
CA ARG A 602 -9.59 14.66 0.57
C ARG A 602 -8.96 15.71 -0.35
N GLY A 603 -8.36 16.72 0.24
CA GLY A 603 -7.61 17.76 -0.46
C GLY A 603 -8.42 18.60 -1.46
N MET A 604 -9.77 18.63 -1.37
CA MET A 604 -10.63 19.30 -2.35
C MET A 604 -10.19 20.74 -2.65
N PHE A 605 -9.78 21.51 -1.64
CA PHE A 605 -9.29 22.89 -1.74
C PHE A 605 -7.82 23.05 -1.32
N TYR A 606 -7.03 21.97 -1.32
CA TYR A 606 -5.61 22.02 -0.97
C TYR A 606 -4.88 23.08 -1.81
N CYS A 607 -4.26 24.09 -1.20
CA CYS A 607 -3.55 25.18 -1.89
C CYS A 607 -4.43 26.01 -2.85
N ALA A 608 -5.76 26.00 -2.69
CA ALA A 608 -6.68 26.93 -3.37
C ALA A 608 -6.63 28.30 -2.67
N LYS A 609 -5.52 29.03 -2.85
CA LYS A 609 -5.15 30.18 -2.01
C LYS A 609 -6.17 31.30 -1.95
N ALA A 610 -6.94 31.52 -3.02
CA ALA A 610 -7.95 32.57 -3.10
C ALA A 610 -9.35 32.15 -2.60
N PHE A 611 -9.57 30.85 -2.36
CA PHE A 611 -10.89 30.32 -2.03
C PHE A 611 -11.36 30.80 -0.65
N ASN A 612 -12.52 31.45 -0.61
CA ASN A 612 -13.16 31.96 0.61
C ASN A 612 -14.68 32.08 0.42
N GLN A 613 -15.31 31.08 -0.20
CA GLN A 613 -16.76 31.06 -0.44
C GLN A 613 -17.48 30.25 0.63
N ASP A 614 -18.72 30.64 0.91
CA ASP A 614 -19.56 30.00 1.92
C ASP A 614 -19.90 28.57 1.53
N ILE A 615 -19.55 27.64 2.42
CA ILE A 615 -19.80 26.19 2.32
C ILE A 615 -20.39 25.65 3.62
N GLY A 616 -20.86 26.53 4.54
CA GLY A 616 -21.36 26.12 5.85
C GLY A 616 -22.66 25.30 5.79
N ASP A 617 -23.47 25.52 4.74
CA ASP A 617 -24.73 24.83 4.51
C ASP A 617 -24.59 23.45 3.83
N TRP A 618 -23.36 23.00 3.54
CA TRP A 618 -23.12 21.69 2.94
C TRP A 618 -23.45 20.54 3.90
N ASP A 619 -24.23 19.56 3.42
CA ASP A 619 -24.44 18.30 4.13
C ASP A 619 -23.26 17.34 3.87
N VAL A 620 -22.28 17.37 4.77
CA VAL A 620 -21.08 16.51 4.74
C VAL A 620 -21.25 15.20 5.54
N GLY A 621 -22.48 14.84 5.91
CA GLY A 621 -22.76 13.73 6.84
C GLY A 621 -22.34 12.33 6.39
N LYS A 622 -21.99 12.13 5.11
CA LYS A 622 -21.45 10.86 4.57
C LYS A 622 -19.94 10.86 4.36
N VAL A 623 -19.27 11.99 4.57
CA VAL A 623 -17.84 12.12 4.33
C VAL A 623 -17.06 11.35 5.41
N THR A 624 -16.13 10.48 4.98
CA THR A 624 -15.27 9.72 5.88
C THR A 624 -13.82 10.22 5.89
N ASP A 625 -13.38 10.89 4.82
CA ASP A 625 -12.01 11.42 4.65
C ASP A 625 -12.05 12.92 4.29
N MET A 626 -11.58 13.76 5.22
CA MET A 626 -11.38 15.21 5.08
C MET A 626 -9.89 15.60 5.13
N SER A 627 -8.99 14.63 5.02
CA SER A 627 -7.55 14.90 5.08
C SER A 627 -7.16 15.94 4.03
N TYR A 628 -6.31 16.89 4.40
CA TYR A 628 -5.86 18.00 3.54
C TYR A 628 -6.95 18.95 2.98
N MET A 629 -8.24 18.80 3.33
CA MET A 629 -9.37 19.43 2.61
C MET A 629 -9.19 20.94 2.39
N LEU A 630 -8.75 21.69 3.39
CA LEU A 630 -8.54 23.15 3.37
C LEU A 630 -7.07 23.56 3.59
N SER A 631 -6.14 22.60 3.50
CA SER A 631 -4.73 22.85 3.75
C SER A 631 -4.18 23.90 2.78
N ASN A 632 -3.46 24.90 3.30
CA ASN A 632 -2.92 26.04 2.56
C ASN A 632 -3.96 26.86 1.76
N ALA A 633 -5.26 26.73 2.06
CA ALA A 633 -6.30 27.64 1.57
C ALA A 633 -6.23 28.96 2.34
N THR A 634 -5.16 29.74 2.13
CA THR A 634 -4.73 30.84 3.01
C THR A 634 -5.76 31.97 3.23
N ALA A 635 -6.74 32.11 2.33
CA ALA A 635 -7.81 33.11 2.42
C ALA A 635 -9.09 32.61 3.10
N PHE A 636 -9.25 31.30 3.28
CA PHE A 636 -10.50 30.71 3.77
C PHE A 636 -10.76 31.05 5.23
N ASN A 637 -11.92 31.63 5.52
CA ASN A 637 -12.39 31.96 6.86
C ASN A 637 -13.93 31.99 6.96
N GLN A 638 -14.61 31.07 6.26
CA GLN A 638 -16.08 30.95 6.31
C GLN A 638 -16.52 30.00 7.42
N ASP A 639 -17.73 30.25 7.94
CA ASP A 639 -18.32 29.44 9.01
C ASP A 639 -18.65 28.03 8.51
N ILE A 640 -18.15 27.03 9.21
CA ILE A 640 -18.36 25.60 8.95
C ILE A 640 -18.74 24.86 10.25
N GLY A 641 -19.12 25.60 11.31
CA GLY A 641 -19.47 25.04 12.61
C GLY A 641 -20.69 24.12 12.57
N SER A 642 -21.58 24.30 11.58
CA SER A 642 -22.80 23.51 11.35
C SER A 642 -22.56 22.15 10.70
N TRP A 643 -21.35 21.84 10.25
CA TRP A 643 -21.06 20.57 9.57
C TRP A 643 -21.24 19.35 10.49
N ASN A 644 -21.95 18.34 9.97
CA ASN A 644 -22.01 17.03 10.60
C ASN A 644 -20.80 16.18 10.19
N VAL A 645 -19.73 16.22 10.99
CA VAL A 645 -18.49 15.46 10.77
C VAL A 645 -18.46 14.09 11.46
N GLY A 646 -19.60 13.60 11.96
CA GLY A 646 -19.67 12.40 12.81
C GLY A 646 -19.28 11.06 12.15
N GLU A 647 -19.13 11.02 10.83
CA GLU A 647 -18.65 9.86 10.07
C GLU A 647 -17.18 9.98 9.64
N VAL A 648 -16.52 11.12 9.89
CA VAL A 648 -15.14 11.36 9.51
C VAL A 648 -14.19 10.55 10.40
N THR A 649 -13.24 9.85 9.78
CA THR A 649 -12.20 9.07 10.47
C THR A 649 -10.81 9.69 10.34
N ASP A 650 -10.56 10.48 9.28
CA ASP A 650 -9.27 11.11 8.98
C ASP A 650 -9.45 12.62 8.76
N MET A 651 -8.85 13.42 9.66
CA MET A 651 -8.76 14.89 9.57
C MET A 651 -7.31 15.37 9.46
N SER A 652 -6.37 14.47 9.16
CA SER A 652 -4.96 14.76 9.04
C SER A 652 -4.73 15.92 8.05
N TRP A 653 -3.89 16.88 8.43
CA TRP A 653 -3.54 18.05 7.62
C TRP A 653 -4.70 18.97 7.21
N MET A 654 -5.94 18.77 7.67
CA MET A 654 -7.13 19.46 7.15
C MET A 654 -6.99 20.99 7.10
N PHE A 655 -6.39 21.59 8.13
CA PHE A 655 -6.15 23.02 8.29
C PHE A 655 -4.65 23.39 8.26
N PHE A 656 -3.77 22.51 7.77
CA PHE A 656 -2.33 22.79 7.72
C PHE A 656 -2.05 24.06 6.90
N GLY A 657 -1.35 25.03 7.49
CA GLY A 657 -0.98 26.29 6.84
C GLY A 657 -2.16 27.23 6.55
N ILE A 658 -3.33 27.03 7.17
CA ILE A 658 -4.47 27.93 7.00
C ILE A 658 -4.27 29.21 7.82
N THR A 659 -3.86 30.29 7.17
CA THR A 659 -3.45 31.50 7.91
C THR A 659 -4.59 32.41 8.35
N ALA A 660 -5.78 32.30 7.77
CA ALA A 660 -6.91 33.22 8.02
C ALA A 660 -8.05 32.62 8.85
N PHE A 661 -8.13 31.30 8.98
CA PHE A 661 -9.27 30.62 9.56
C PHE A 661 -9.31 30.73 11.09
N ASN A 662 -10.43 31.22 11.61
CA ASN A 662 -10.68 31.34 13.05
C ASN A 662 -12.18 31.26 13.37
N GLN A 663 -12.89 30.31 12.73
CA GLN A 663 -14.34 30.11 12.93
C GLN A 663 -14.63 29.01 13.96
N ASN A 664 -15.75 29.13 14.66
CA ASN A 664 -16.12 28.20 15.72
C ASN A 664 -16.45 26.81 15.14
N ILE A 665 -15.75 25.79 15.64
CA ILE A 665 -15.92 24.37 15.30
C ILE A 665 -16.04 23.49 16.57
N GLY A 666 -16.26 24.11 17.74
CA GLY A 666 -16.32 23.41 19.02
C GLY A 666 -17.47 22.40 19.13
N ASP A 667 -18.53 22.59 18.35
CA ASP A 667 -19.72 21.71 18.34
C ASP A 667 -19.57 20.47 17.45
N TRP A 668 -18.44 20.30 16.77
CA TRP A 668 -18.18 19.13 15.92
C TRP A 668 -18.09 17.82 16.74
N ASN A 669 -18.78 16.79 16.27
CA ASN A 669 -18.64 15.43 16.80
C ASN A 669 -17.46 14.71 16.13
N VAL A 670 -16.31 14.67 16.80
CA VAL A 670 -15.08 14.03 16.30
C VAL A 670 -14.83 12.62 16.87
N SER A 671 -15.82 12.00 17.54
CA SER A 671 -15.69 10.71 18.26
C SER A 671 -15.34 9.48 17.39
N LYS A 672 -15.28 9.63 16.07
CA LYS A 672 -14.81 8.59 15.13
C LYS A 672 -13.45 8.89 14.50
N VAL A 673 -12.90 10.08 14.70
CA VAL A 673 -11.61 10.46 14.15
C VAL A 673 -10.50 9.66 14.85
N THR A 674 -9.61 9.08 14.06
CA THR A 674 -8.44 8.33 14.55
C THR A 674 -7.12 9.04 14.26
N ASP A 675 -7.08 9.90 13.24
CA ASP A 675 -5.87 10.64 12.82
C ASP A 675 -6.16 12.15 12.75
N MET A 676 -5.43 12.93 13.55
CA MET A 676 -5.44 14.40 13.56
C MET A 676 -4.04 14.99 13.35
N ASN A 677 -3.09 14.21 12.81
CA ASN A 677 -1.73 14.70 12.64
C ASN A 677 -1.71 15.94 11.73
N TRP A 678 -0.87 16.92 12.11
CA TRP A 678 -0.72 18.20 11.41
C TRP A 678 -2.00 19.05 11.23
N MET A 679 -3.13 18.70 11.84
CA MET A 679 -4.43 19.27 11.51
C MET A 679 -4.42 20.81 11.52
N PHE A 680 -3.90 21.44 12.57
CA PHE A 680 -3.79 22.90 12.73
C PHE A 680 -2.34 23.42 12.69
N SER A 681 -1.38 22.65 12.20
CA SER A 681 -0.01 23.14 12.12
C SER A 681 0.05 24.37 11.19
N GLN A 682 0.75 25.42 11.63
CA GLN A 682 0.83 26.73 10.97
C GLN A 682 -0.51 27.45 10.82
N ALA A 683 -1.55 27.07 11.57
CA ALA A 683 -2.82 27.81 11.63
C ALA A 683 -2.70 29.07 12.50
N LYS A 684 -2.01 30.09 11.98
CA LYS A 684 -1.51 31.25 12.76
C LYS A 684 -2.57 32.16 13.39
N THR A 685 -3.84 31.99 13.05
CA THR A 685 -4.96 32.79 13.60
C THR A 685 -5.98 31.97 14.36
N PHE A 686 -5.90 30.64 14.32
CA PHE A 686 -6.89 29.76 14.92
C PHE A 686 -6.75 29.75 16.45
N ASN A 687 -7.82 30.12 17.14
CA ASN A 687 -7.88 30.13 18.61
C ASN A 687 -9.34 29.95 19.11
N GLN A 688 -10.09 29.02 18.52
CA GLN A 688 -11.48 28.73 18.90
C GLN A 688 -11.57 27.55 19.85
N ASP A 689 -12.53 27.59 20.78
CA ASP A 689 -12.73 26.56 21.80
C ASP A 689 -13.08 25.21 21.17
N ILE A 690 -12.24 24.22 21.46
CA ILE A 690 -12.36 22.81 21.03
C ILE A 690 -12.21 21.87 22.24
N GLY A 691 -12.31 22.39 23.46
CA GLY A 691 -12.10 21.62 24.69
C GLY A 691 -13.13 20.51 24.92
N ASN A 692 -14.30 20.61 24.27
CA ASN A 692 -15.39 19.64 24.38
C ASN A 692 -15.33 18.51 23.34
N TRP A 693 -14.30 18.47 22.49
CA TRP A 693 -14.14 17.41 21.50
C TRP A 693 -13.86 16.05 22.16
N ASP A 694 -14.57 15.02 21.70
CA ASP A 694 -14.30 13.63 22.07
C ASP A 694 -13.18 13.06 21.19
N VAL A 695 -11.94 13.16 21.67
CA VAL A 695 -10.74 12.65 20.99
C VAL A 695 -10.35 11.24 21.44
N SER A 696 -11.23 10.49 22.12
CA SER A 696 -10.89 9.22 22.77
C SER A 696 -10.47 8.09 21.82
N LYS A 697 -10.57 8.28 20.51
CA LYS A 697 -10.14 7.31 19.49
C LYS A 697 -8.94 7.79 18.67
N VAL A 698 -8.48 9.01 18.90
CA VAL A 698 -7.33 9.55 18.18
C VAL A 698 -6.07 8.85 18.67
N THR A 699 -5.27 8.32 17.74
CA THR A 699 -4.01 7.63 18.05
C THR A 699 -2.79 8.47 17.71
N ASP A 700 -2.92 9.41 16.76
CA ASP A 700 -1.85 10.29 16.29
C ASP A 700 -2.29 11.76 16.31
N VAL A 701 -1.59 12.57 17.12
CA VAL A 701 -1.74 14.04 17.21
C VAL A 701 -0.41 14.75 16.91
N SER A 702 0.54 14.05 16.27
CA SER A 702 1.83 14.62 15.92
C SER A 702 1.65 15.90 15.10
N TYR A 703 2.40 16.94 15.44
CA TYR A 703 2.32 18.29 14.88
C TYR A 703 0.97 19.00 14.94
N MET A 704 -0.06 18.48 15.63
CA MET A 704 -1.43 18.99 15.51
C MET A 704 -1.55 20.53 15.60
N PHE A 705 -0.79 21.19 16.48
CA PHE A 705 -0.74 22.65 16.65
C PHE A 705 0.64 23.27 16.40
N SER A 706 1.56 22.56 15.73
CA SER A 706 2.92 23.07 15.50
C SER A 706 2.92 24.40 14.73
N ASP A 707 3.51 25.47 15.27
CA ASP A 707 3.49 26.85 14.74
C ASP A 707 2.09 27.50 14.67
N ALA A 708 1.13 27.01 15.46
CA ALA A 708 -0.14 27.71 15.73
C ALA A 708 0.07 28.76 16.84
N THR A 709 0.76 29.84 16.51
CA THR A 709 1.37 30.77 17.49
C THR A 709 0.40 31.41 18.49
N VAL A 710 -0.88 31.58 18.13
CA VAL A 710 -1.91 32.21 18.97
C VAL A 710 -2.85 31.23 19.68
N PHE A 711 -2.66 29.92 19.48
CA PHE A 711 -3.53 28.91 20.07
C PHE A 711 -3.30 28.80 21.59
N ASN A 712 -4.36 29.00 22.37
CA ASN A 712 -4.32 28.93 23.84
C ASN A 712 -5.67 28.50 24.44
N GLN A 713 -6.36 27.55 23.79
CA GLN A 713 -7.66 27.05 24.26
C GLN A 713 -7.50 25.85 25.19
N ASN A 714 -8.40 25.72 26.16
CA ASN A 714 -8.33 24.68 27.18
C ASN A 714 -8.63 23.30 26.56
N ILE A 715 -7.62 22.46 26.50
CA ILE A 715 -7.67 21.06 26.02
C ILE A 715 -7.36 20.05 27.15
N GLY A 716 -7.31 20.50 28.41
CA GLY A 716 -6.97 19.65 29.55
C GLY A 716 -7.97 18.52 29.81
N ASN A 717 -9.21 18.67 29.34
CA ASN A 717 -10.28 17.67 29.48
C ASN A 717 -10.28 16.61 28.37
N TRP A 718 -9.38 16.69 27.40
CA TRP A 718 -9.30 15.71 26.32
C TRP A 718 -8.89 14.32 26.84
N ASN A 719 -9.59 13.28 26.39
CA ASN A 719 -9.20 11.90 26.65
C ASN A 719 -8.15 11.45 25.61
N VAL A 720 -6.87 11.55 25.96
CA VAL A 720 -5.74 11.17 25.10
C VAL A 720 -5.21 9.75 25.36
N GLY A 721 -5.95 8.91 26.10
CA GLY A 721 -5.47 7.57 26.54
C GLY A 721 -5.27 6.53 25.43
N GLU A 722 -5.62 6.84 24.17
CA GLU A 722 -5.29 6.03 22.98
C GLU A 722 -4.15 6.62 22.13
N VAL A 723 -3.66 7.82 22.46
CA VAL A 723 -2.59 8.49 21.71
C VAL A 723 -1.27 7.77 21.95
N THR A 724 -0.53 7.51 20.88
CA THR A 724 0.80 6.88 20.92
C THR A 724 1.93 7.83 20.51
N ASP A 725 1.62 8.90 19.76
CA ASP A 725 2.59 9.84 19.20
C ASP A 725 2.13 11.30 19.43
N MET A 726 2.95 12.07 20.15
CA MET A 726 2.77 13.50 20.42
C MET A 726 3.94 14.35 19.87
N TRP A 727 4.73 13.80 18.93
CA TRP A 727 5.86 14.48 18.30
C TRP A 727 5.45 15.86 17.80
N HIS A 728 6.12 16.93 18.26
CA HIS A 728 5.84 18.33 17.91
C HIS A 728 4.42 18.87 18.17
N MET A 729 3.53 18.15 18.87
CA MET A 729 2.10 18.46 18.97
C MET A 729 1.79 19.94 19.26
N LEU A 730 2.51 20.57 20.20
CA LEU A 730 2.36 21.96 20.64
C LEU A 730 3.64 22.78 20.42
N SER A 731 4.53 22.35 19.52
CA SER A 731 5.76 23.10 19.23
C SER A 731 5.47 24.48 18.63
N TYR A 732 6.26 25.49 18.96
CA TYR A 732 6.12 26.87 18.48
C TYR A 732 4.75 27.52 18.78
N THR A 733 4.03 27.04 19.79
CA THR A 733 2.80 27.66 20.29
C THR A 733 3.14 28.79 21.27
N ASP A 734 3.44 29.98 20.74
CA ASP A 734 3.95 31.11 21.52
C ASP A 734 3.09 31.51 22.73
N THR A 735 1.78 31.26 22.70
CA THR A 735 0.82 31.69 23.71
C THR A 735 0.22 30.56 24.55
N PHE A 736 0.47 29.29 24.21
CA PHE A 736 -0.16 28.15 24.88
C PHE A 736 0.36 28.00 26.31
N ASN A 737 -0.56 28.02 27.28
CA ASN A 737 -0.26 27.82 28.70
C ASN A 737 -1.47 27.26 29.46
N GLN A 738 -2.21 26.34 28.84
CA GLN A 738 -3.37 25.68 29.46
C GLN A 738 -2.93 24.42 30.21
N ASP A 739 -3.60 24.13 31.33
CA ASP A 739 -3.34 22.95 32.14
C ASP A 739 -3.67 21.66 31.37
N ILE A 740 -2.66 20.81 31.24
CA ILE A 740 -2.71 19.49 30.60
C ILE A 740 -2.16 18.39 31.54
N GLY A 741 -1.99 18.69 32.82
CA GLY A 741 -1.42 17.77 33.81
C GLY A 741 -2.27 16.52 34.05
N ASN A 742 -3.57 16.59 33.75
CA ASN A 742 -4.53 15.49 33.93
C ASN A 742 -4.60 14.50 32.76
N TRP A 743 -3.79 14.66 31.72
CA TRP A 743 -3.79 13.74 30.57
C TRP A 743 -3.24 12.36 30.92
N ASP A 744 -3.95 11.31 30.49
CA ASP A 744 -3.42 9.94 30.50
C ASP A 744 -2.52 9.72 29.27
N VAL A 745 -1.22 9.90 29.47
CA VAL A 745 -0.19 9.70 28.45
C VAL A 745 0.47 8.31 28.52
N SER A 746 -0.13 7.36 29.23
CA SER A 746 0.49 6.06 29.52
C SER A 746 0.80 5.20 28.30
N LYS A 747 0.24 5.51 27.12
CA LYS A 747 0.53 4.85 25.84
C LYS A 747 1.45 5.63 24.91
N VAL A 748 1.81 6.87 25.25
CA VAL A 748 2.64 7.72 24.39
C VAL A 748 4.08 7.22 24.40
N ALA A 749 4.61 6.91 23.22
CA ALA A 749 5.99 6.49 23.04
C ALA A 749 6.91 7.66 22.65
N ASP A 750 6.38 8.65 21.92
CA ASP A 750 7.16 9.78 21.40
C ASP A 750 6.57 11.13 21.83
N MET A 751 7.36 11.93 22.57
CA MET A 751 7.09 13.31 22.95
C MET A 751 8.22 14.25 22.49
N GLU A 752 9.04 13.84 21.52
CA GLU A 752 10.10 14.68 20.99
C GLU A 752 9.53 16.02 20.51
N GLU A 753 10.14 17.10 20.97
CA GLU A 753 9.76 18.48 20.64
C GLU A 753 8.28 18.84 20.91
N MET A 754 7.54 18.07 21.72
CA MET A 754 6.10 18.28 21.95
C MET A 754 5.76 19.72 22.34
N LEU A 755 6.55 20.35 23.22
CA LEU A 755 6.38 21.73 23.69
C LEU A 755 7.57 22.63 23.30
N TYR A 756 8.36 22.21 22.30
CA TYR A 756 9.54 22.95 21.85
C TYR A 756 9.16 24.38 21.42
N TYR A 757 9.80 25.41 21.97
CA TYR A 757 9.44 26.81 21.71
C TYR A 757 7.98 27.21 22.07
N ALA A 758 7.28 26.45 22.94
CA ALA A 758 6.03 26.91 23.54
C ALA A 758 6.33 27.99 24.61
N LYS A 759 6.60 29.22 24.16
CA LYS A 759 7.23 30.29 24.95
C LYS A 759 6.49 30.66 26.24
N ALA A 760 5.18 30.45 26.30
CA ALA A 760 4.37 30.77 27.47
C ALA A 760 4.15 29.58 28.42
N PHE A 761 4.49 28.35 28.00
CA PHE A 761 4.12 27.14 28.71
C PHE A 761 4.87 27.02 30.06
N ASN A 762 4.08 26.91 31.13
CA ASN A 762 4.54 26.77 32.51
C ASN A 762 3.45 26.12 33.39
N GLN A 763 2.99 24.92 33.03
CA GLN A 763 2.00 24.14 33.78
C GLN A 763 2.62 22.89 34.39
N ASP A 764 2.06 22.39 35.48
CA ASP A 764 2.51 21.14 36.09
C ASP A 764 2.09 19.93 35.23
N ILE A 765 3.07 19.12 34.86
CA ILE A 765 2.92 17.88 34.08
C ILE A 765 3.68 16.71 34.74
N GLY A 766 4.04 16.84 36.03
CA GLY A 766 4.82 15.82 36.74
C GLY A 766 4.05 14.54 37.02
N ASN A 767 2.73 14.61 37.09
CA ASN A 767 1.87 13.45 37.36
C ASN A 767 1.64 12.52 36.15
N TRP A 768 2.23 12.83 34.99
CA TRP A 768 2.09 12.01 33.79
C TRP A 768 2.70 10.60 33.94
N ASN A 769 1.93 9.58 33.56
CA ASN A 769 2.43 8.21 33.49
C ASN A 769 3.26 8.01 32.20
N ILE A 770 4.58 7.97 32.33
CA ILE A 770 5.53 7.88 31.20
C ILE A 770 6.12 6.48 30.99
N LYS A 771 5.48 5.41 31.48
CA LYS A 771 6.05 4.04 31.42
C LYS A 771 6.43 3.55 30.02
N ASN A 772 5.75 4.05 28.99
CA ASN A 772 5.97 3.68 27.59
C ASN A 772 6.81 4.70 26.80
N LEU A 773 7.25 5.80 27.43
CA LEU A 773 8.00 6.85 26.77
C LEU A 773 9.36 6.33 26.29
N GLU A 774 9.64 6.47 25.00
CA GLU A 774 10.91 6.08 24.36
C GLU A 774 11.75 7.32 23.99
N ALA A 775 11.12 8.44 23.63
CA ALA A 775 11.81 9.67 23.25
C ALA A 775 11.09 10.94 23.73
N ALA A 776 11.84 11.89 24.28
CA ALA A 776 11.38 13.23 24.67
C ALA A 776 12.45 14.30 24.39
N ASN A 777 13.23 14.11 23.32
CA ASN A 777 14.30 15.03 22.93
C ASN A 777 13.74 16.45 22.79
N ASN A 778 14.43 17.44 23.37
CA ASN A 778 14.07 18.86 23.26
C ASN A 778 12.64 19.24 23.70
N MET A 779 11.91 18.35 24.38
CA MET A 779 10.48 18.51 24.68
C MET A 779 10.14 19.87 25.28
N LEU A 780 10.92 20.35 26.26
CA LEU A 780 10.69 21.61 26.98
C LEU A 780 11.70 22.71 26.61
N ASN A 781 12.55 22.52 25.60
CA ASN A 781 13.52 23.54 25.21
C ASN A 781 12.81 24.83 24.78
N TYR A 782 13.31 25.98 25.25
CA TYR A 782 12.78 27.32 24.98
C TYR A 782 11.34 27.59 25.43
N THR A 783 10.88 26.88 26.47
CA THR A 783 9.63 27.18 27.19
C THR A 783 9.86 28.17 28.34
N ALA A 784 8.78 28.61 28.99
CA ALA A 784 8.82 29.39 30.24
C ALA A 784 8.74 28.51 31.51
N PHE A 785 9.04 27.21 31.37
CA PHE A 785 8.91 26.23 32.45
C PHE A 785 9.76 26.62 33.66
N SER A 786 9.10 26.85 34.80
CA SER A 786 9.72 27.28 36.05
C SER A 786 10.53 26.18 36.69
N THR A 787 11.44 26.54 37.60
CA THR A 787 12.17 25.56 38.41
C THR A 787 11.24 24.72 39.28
N GLU A 788 10.21 25.33 39.87
CA GLU A 788 9.19 24.63 40.66
C GLU A 788 8.47 23.52 39.86
N ASN A 789 7.95 23.83 38.67
CA ASN A 789 7.29 22.84 37.82
C ASN A 789 8.27 21.79 37.28
N TYR A 790 9.54 22.16 37.08
CA TYR A 790 10.58 21.22 36.68
C TYR A 790 10.93 20.23 37.78
N ASP A 791 10.99 20.69 39.03
CA ASP A 791 11.23 19.80 40.17
C ASP A 791 10.05 18.87 40.43
N LEU A 792 8.80 19.32 40.21
CA LEU A 792 7.61 18.46 40.21
C LEU A 792 7.66 17.41 39.09
N LEU A 793 8.07 17.81 37.87
CA LEU A 793 8.26 16.89 36.76
C LEU A 793 9.33 15.85 37.06
N LEU A 794 10.49 16.28 37.52
CA LEU A 794 11.59 15.38 37.86
C LEU A 794 11.16 14.40 38.95
N ALA A 795 10.54 14.89 40.03
CA ALA A 795 10.02 14.06 41.11
C ALA A 795 9.05 13.01 40.56
N GLY A 796 7.98 13.45 39.89
CA GLY A 796 6.97 12.56 39.35
C GLY A 796 7.55 11.53 38.39
N TRP A 797 8.35 11.93 37.40
CA TRP A 797 8.92 11.03 36.39
C TRP A 797 9.97 10.07 36.95
N SER A 798 10.68 10.47 38.01
CA SER A 798 11.61 9.61 38.74
C SER A 798 10.92 8.58 39.65
N ASP A 799 9.65 8.83 39.98
CA ASP A 799 8.86 8.17 41.04
C ASP A 799 7.53 7.54 40.53
N VAL A 800 7.36 7.33 39.22
CA VAL A 800 6.04 6.89 38.69
C VAL A 800 5.71 5.44 39.08
N ASN A 801 4.79 5.26 40.05
CA ASN A 801 3.56 4.44 40.01
C ASN A 801 3.60 3.15 39.16
N VAL A 802 4.46 2.18 39.48
CA VAL A 802 4.34 0.80 38.95
C VAL A 802 4.08 -0.16 40.09
N THR A 803 2.80 -0.37 40.42
CA THR A 803 2.32 -1.52 41.20
C THR A 803 2.68 -2.88 40.58
N ASP A 804 3.23 -2.86 39.37
CA ASP A 804 3.40 -4.00 38.48
C ASP A 804 4.88 -4.28 38.13
N ASN A 805 5.89 -3.93 38.95
CA ASN A 805 7.31 -4.31 38.73
C ASN A 805 7.97 -3.97 37.35
N GLU A 806 7.30 -3.29 36.40
CA GLU A 806 7.80 -3.07 35.02
C GLU A 806 8.59 -1.77 34.81
N GLY A 807 8.52 -0.79 35.73
CA GLY A 807 9.31 0.45 35.71
C GLY A 807 9.15 1.37 34.48
N ILE A 808 9.82 2.52 34.48
CA ILE A 808 9.98 3.39 33.29
C ILE A 808 11.05 2.84 32.32
N LYS A 809 10.97 3.20 31.05
CA LYS A 809 11.98 2.82 30.04
C LYS A 809 13.37 3.36 30.38
N THR A 810 14.40 2.60 30.04
CA THR A 810 15.80 3.02 30.12
C THR A 810 16.26 3.65 28.80
N GLY A 811 17.28 4.53 28.85
CA GLY A 811 17.84 5.10 27.61
C GLY A 811 17.03 6.24 26.98
N VAL A 812 16.04 6.80 27.67
CA VAL A 812 15.22 7.90 27.16
C VAL A 812 16.04 9.19 27.15
N SER A 813 15.92 9.96 26.07
CA SER A 813 16.53 11.29 25.97
C SER A 813 15.48 12.37 26.20
N PHE A 814 15.81 13.36 27.04
CA PHE A 814 14.90 14.41 27.50
C PHE A 814 15.59 15.79 27.50
N GLY A 815 14.89 16.83 27.03
CA GLY A 815 15.45 18.19 26.90
C GLY A 815 14.60 19.27 27.56
N ALA A 816 15.23 20.06 28.44
CA ALA A 816 14.73 21.22 29.17
C ALA A 816 15.80 22.33 29.28
N ASN A 817 16.52 22.63 28.19
CA ASN A 817 17.74 23.46 28.11
C ASN A 817 17.66 24.86 28.74
N ASN A 818 16.46 25.40 28.94
CA ASN A 818 16.26 26.75 29.49
C ASN A 818 15.95 26.74 30.99
N THR A 819 15.68 25.56 31.55
CA THR A 819 15.15 25.40 32.89
C THR A 819 16.20 24.83 33.82
N LYS A 820 16.22 25.33 35.05
CA LYS A 820 17.09 24.87 36.13
C LYS A 820 16.28 24.04 37.13
N TYR A 821 16.93 23.10 37.80
CA TYR A 821 16.32 22.25 38.85
C TYR A 821 16.93 22.53 40.22
N THR A 822 16.19 22.23 41.29
CA THR A 822 16.76 22.02 42.64
C THR A 822 16.69 20.57 43.10
N ASN A 823 15.79 19.75 42.53
CA ASN A 823 15.64 18.34 42.93
C ASN A 823 16.69 17.43 42.27
N ALA A 824 17.91 17.48 42.81
CA ALA A 824 19.04 16.75 42.26
C ALA A 824 18.90 15.22 42.40
N THR A 825 18.26 14.73 43.47
CA THR A 825 18.08 13.29 43.66
C THR A 825 17.11 12.69 42.63
N ALA A 826 16.00 13.37 42.29
CA ALA A 826 15.04 12.90 41.28
C ALA A 826 15.66 12.84 39.88
N ARG A 827 16.40 13.89 39.54
CA ARG A 827 17.17 13.93 38.31
C ARG A 827 18.19 12.80 38.25
N GLN A 828 18.89 12.51 39.35
CA GLN A 828 19.88 11.42 39.40
C GLN A 828 19.23 10.05 39.23
N ALA A 829 18.05 9.82 39.81
CA ALA A 829 17.30 8.57 39.64
C ALA A 829 16.95 8.29 38.17
N LEU A 830 16.60 9.32 37.39
CA LEU A 830 16.42 9.19 35.93
C LEU A 830 17.74 8.87 35.20
N LEU A 831 18.84 9.54 35.57
CA LEU A 831 20.17 9.24 34.99
C LEU A 831 20.62 7.81 35.27
N ASP A 832 20.30 7.26 36.44
CA ASP A 832 20.61 5.87 36.80
C ASP A 832 19.82 4.85 35.95
N LYS A 833 18.70 5.28 35.34
CA LYS A 833 17.99 4.55 34.28
C LYS A 833 18.60 4.74 32.88
N ASN A 834 19.83 5.25 32.80
CA ASN A 834 20.53 5.57 31.57
C ASN A 834 19.83 6.64 30.72
N TRP A 835 19.07 7.55 31.34
CA TRP A 835 18.49 8.68 30.61
C TRP A 835 19.56 9.69 30.21
N THR A 836 19.33 10.39 29.10
CA THR A 836 20.14 11.54 28.68
C THR A 836 19.33 12.81 28.90
N ILE A 837 19.64 13.58 29.95
CA ILE A 837 18.94 14.82 30.29
C ILE A 837 19.80 16.02 29.89
N THR A 838 19.24 16.91 29.06
CA THR A 838 19.87 18.20 28.73
C THR A 838 19.04 19.33 29.34
N ASP A 839 19.59 20.03 30.34
CA ASP A 839 18.95 21.14 31.06
C ASP A 839 19.97 22.25 31.40
N ASN A 840 19.52 23.33 32.03
CA ASN A 840 20.38 24.48 32.36
C ASN A 840 21.14 24.32 33.70
N GLY A 841 21.23 23.08 34.19
CA GLY A 841 21.92 22.73 35.43
C GLY A 841 21.18 23.12 36.71
N LEU A 842 21.86 22.87 37.84
CA LEU A 842 21.35 23.14 39.18
C LEU A 842 21.10 24.64 39.39
N LEU A 843 19.95 25.00 39.96
CA LEU A 843 19.71 26.31 40.52
C LEU A 843 20.44 26.39 41.87
N ASN A 844 21.52 27.17 41.91
CA ASN A 844 22.27 27.44 43.14
C ASN A 844 22.30 28.97 43.34
N ASP A 845 21.83 29.44 44.49
CA ASP A 845 21.83 30.87 44.86
C ASP A 845 23.10 31.26 45.60
N SER A 846 24.23 31.21 44.90
CA SER A 846 25.53 31.66 45.43
C SER A 846 25.57 33.14 45.87
N ASN A 847 24.46 33.87 45.81
CA ASN A 847 24.34 35.31 45.96
C ASN A 847 23.50 35.73 47.19
N ASN A 848 22.97 34.77 47.98
CA ASN A 848 22.37 35.02 49.29
C ASN A 848 21.16 35.98 49.21
N ASN A 849 20.27 35.72 48.24
CA ASN A 849 19.14 36.58 47.87
C ASN A 849 17.77 36.10 48.39
N GLY A 850 17.77 35.03 49.21
CA GLY A 850 16.57 34.50 49.87
C GLY A 850 15.97 33.25 49.21
N VAL A 851 16.70 32.58 48.32
CA VAL A 851 16.39 31.22 47.84
C VAL A 851 17.32 30.24 48.57
N GLU A 852 16.81 29.10 49.05
CA GLU A 852 17.64 28.11 49.75
C GLU A 852 18.81 27.62 48.87
N ASP A 853 19.99 27.58 49.46
CA ASP A 853 21.20 27.13 48.78
C ASP A 853 21.20 25.60 48.63
N VAL A 854 21.36 25.12 47.40
CA VAL A 854 21.38 23.67 47.10
C VAL A 854 22.81 23.19 46.90
N PHE A 855 23.23 22.20 47.69
CA PHE A 855 24.52 21.53 47.57
C PHE A 855 24.33 20.05 47.24
N VAL A 856 25.04 19.59 46.21
CA VAL A 856 24.87 18.25 45.65
C VAL A 856 26.22 17.53 45.61
N GLY A 857 26.22 16.28 46.04
CA GLY A 857 27.30 15.31 45.93
C GLY A 857 27.44 14.73 44.52
N ASN A 858 27.96 13.51 44.44
CA ASN A 858 28.08 12.67 43.26
C ASN A 858 27.79 11.22 43.65
N ASN A 859 27.74 10.30 42.69
CA ASN A 859 27.41 8.89 42.96
C ASN A 859 28.53 8.08 43.66
N ALA A 860 29.48 8.75 44.32
CA ALA A 860 30.51 8.12 45.12
C ALA A 860 30.45 8.72 46.51
N LYS A 861 30.97 7.99 47.50
CA LYS A 861 30.99 8.44 48.89
C LYS A 861 31.49 9.88 49.05
N ASN A 862 30.66 10.72 49.63
CA ASN A 862 30.91 12.13 49.88
C ASN A 862 30.91 12.47 51.37
N THR A 863 31.53 13.60 51.68
CA THR A 863 31.40 14.26 52.97
C THR A 863 31.11 15.72 52.69
N ILE A 864 29.85 16.12 52.88
CA ILE A 864 29.37 17.47 52.64
C ILE A 864 29.11 18.10 54.01
N ASP A 865 30.01 18.97 54.44
CA ASP A 865 29.91 19.70 55.71
C ASP A 865 29.55 21.16 55.47
N LYS A 866 28.35 21.54 55.94
CA LYS A 866 27.80 22.89 55.86
C LYS A 866 27.44 23.48 57.21
N SER A 867 28.05 22.98 58.29
CA SER A 867 27.90 23.52 59.65
C SER A 867 28.20 25.01 59.79
N GLY A 868 28.99 25.58 58.87
CA GLY A 868 29.31 27.01 58.80
C GLY A 868 28.40 27.86 57.89
N HIS A 869 27.37 27.29 57.26
CA HIS A 869 26.47 28.00 56.37
C HIS A 869 25.55 28.98 57.13
N ARG A 870 25.16 30.08 56.50
CA ARG A 870 24.51 31.21 57.18
C ARG A 870 22.99 31.24 57.08
N GLU A 871 22.43 30.33 56.31
CA GLU A 871 21.00 30.23 55.98
C GLU A 871 20.64 28.75 55.84
N ALA A 872 19.33 28.45 55.81
CA ALA A 872 18.78 27.15 55.50
C ALA A 872 19.29 26.65 54.14
N ILE A 873 19.58 25.36 54.05
CA ILE A 873 20.13 24.73 52.84
C ILE A 873 19.41 23.44 52.50
N THR A 874 19.53 23.04 51.23
CA THR A 874 19.22 21.69 50.80
C THR A 874 20.51 20.93 50.46
N LEU A 875 20.69 19.74 51.05
CA LEU A 875 21.81 18.83 50.80
C LEU A 875 21.33 17.58 50.07
N HIS A 876 22.01 17.21 48.99
CA HIS A 876 21.80 15.93 48.30
C HIS A 876 23.12 15.13 48.28
N GLY A 877 23.16 13.95 48.90
CA GLY A 877 24.31 13.03 48.85
C GLY A 877 24.44 12.32 47.50
N LEU A 878 23.31 11.85 46.98
CA LEU A 878 23.13 11.09 45.74
C LEU A 878 23.39 9.58 45.87
N GLY A 879 24.62 9.10 45.82
CA GLY A 879 24.87 7.65 45.77
C GLY A 879 26.13 7.23 46.50
N ASP A 880 26.16 5.97 46.95
CA ASP A 880 27.14 5.42 47.92
C ASP A 880 26.94 6.01 49.34
N ASN A 881 27.74 5.59 50.30
CA ASN A 881 27.51 5.87 51.72
C ASN A 881 28.05 7.25 52.13
N ASP A 882 27.19 8.26 52.12
CA ASP A 882 27.50 9.66 52.31
C ASP A 882 27.53 10.11 53.78
N THR A 883 28.13 11.28 54.01
CA THR A 883 28.06 11.99 55.29
C THR A 883 27.65 13.44 55.03
N LEU A 884 26.42 13.78 55.40
CA LEU A 884 25.82 15.09 55.19
C LEU A 884 25.64 15.80 56.53
N ILE A 885 26.19 17.01 56.64
CA ILE A 885 26.11 17.83 57.85
C ILE A 885 25.52 19.20 57.45
N GLY A 886 24.32 19.50 57.97
CA GLY A 886 23.57 20.73 57.79
C GLY A 886 24.23 21.96 58.40
N SER A 887 23.58 23.11 58.23
CA SER A 887 23.87 24.41 58.84
C SER A 887 23.42 24.47 60.31
N ASN A 888 23.04 25.65 60.82
CA ASN A 888 22.35 25.79 62.12
C ASN A 888 20.97 26.47 61.92
N HIS A 889 20.33 26.18 60.78
CA HIS A 889 19.00 26.64 60.40
C HIS A 889 18.19 25.43 59.94
N ALA A 890 16.89 25.59 59.69
CA ALA A 890 16.03 24.51 59.21
C ALA A 890 16.44 24.04 57.81
N ASP A 891 17.17 22.94 57.73
CA ASP A 891 17.76 22.41 56.51
C ASP A 891 16.96 21.22 55.96
N THR A 892 17.14 20.92 54.67
CA THR A 892 16.58 19.71 54.04
C THR A 892 17.71 18.79 53.58
N LEU A 893 17.76 17.55 54.10
CA LEU A 893 18.84 16.60 53.82
C LEU A 893 18.28 15.36 53.11
N TYR A 894 18.75 15.12 51.87
CA TYR A 894 18.51 13.91 51.09
C TYR A 894 19.78 13.06 51.08
N GLY A 895 19.78 11.91 51.76
CA GLY A 895 20.89 10.95 51.74
C GLY A 895 21.18 10.48 50.32
N GLY A 896 20.20 9.80 49.73
CA GLY A 896 20.34 9.21 48.40
C GLY A 896 20.42 7.69 48.51
N ALA A 897 21.10 7.03 47.57
CA ALA A 897 21.25 5.59 47.58
C ALA A 897 22.54 5.17 48.31
N GLY A 898 22.44 4.44 49.41
CA GLY A 898 23.60 4.04 50.20
C GLY A 898 23.24 4.02 51.68
N ASP A 899 24.16 3.59 52.54
CA ASP A 899 23.97 3.72 53.99
C ASP A 899 24.55 5.06 54.44
N ASP A 900 23.72 6.09 54.50
CA ASP A 900 24.15 7.47 54.72
C ASP A 900 24.21 7.84 56.20
N THR A 901 24.97 8.90 56.49
CA THR A 901 25.02 9.52 57.82
C THR A 901 24.59 10.98 57.71
N LEU A 902 23.45 11.30 58.31
CA LEU A 902 22.81 12.61 58.26
C LEU A 902 22.93 13.31 59.61
N THR A 903 23.21 14.61 59.61
CA THR A 903 23.32 15.44 60.81
C THR A 903 22.77 16.83 60.49
N GLY A 904 21.67 17.23 61.13
CA GLY A 904 21.01 18.53 60.86
C GLY A 904 21.71 19.70 61.55
N ASN A 905 22.27 19.45 62.74
CA ASN A 905 22.62 20.39 63.80
C ASN A 905 21.39 21.12 64.37
N ALA A 906 21.49 22.43 64.60
CA ALA A 906 20.40 23.19 65.22
C ALA A 906 19.41 23.67 64.17
N GLY A 907 18.11 23.52 64.36
CA GLY A 907 17.13 23.88 63.32
C GLY A 907 15.90 22.98 63.35
N ALA A 908 14.87 23.32 62.58
CA ALA A 908 13.76 22.40 62.35
C ALA A 908 14.05 21.64 61.05
N ASP A 909 14.88 20.62 61.13
CA ASP A 909 15.49 19.99 59.95
C ASP A 909 14.58 18.91 59.34
N THR A 910 14.61 18.78 58.02
CA THR A 910 13.83 17.77 57.29
C THR A 910 14.77 16.75 56.65
N PHE A 911 14.75 15.52 57.15
CA PHE A 911 15.46 14.39 56.57
C PHE A 911 14.55 13.68 55.57
N VAL A 912 14.85 13.82 54.28
CA VAL A 912 13.99 13.35 53.20
C VAL A 912 14.45 12.01 52.67
N TYR A 913 13.55 11.04 52.75
CA TYR A 913 13.72 9.72 52.18
C TYR A 913 12.86 9.61 50.92
N SER A 914 13.53 9.63 49.80
CA SER A 914 12.98 9.41 48.47
C SER A 914 13.73 8.26 47.81
N TYR A 915 13.05 7.41 47.01
CA TYR A 915 13.57 6.24 46.26
C TYR A 915 13.65 4.87 46.97
N GLN A 916 13.29 3.81 46.23
CA GLN A 916 13.34 2.40 46.66
C GLN A 916 14.73 1.90 47.13
N ASN A 917 15.80 2.67 46.91
CA ASN A 917 17.18 2.29 47.21
C ASN A 917 17.84 3.19 48.28
N ALA A 918 17.07 3.86 49.14
CA ALA A 918 17.59 4.79 50.16
C ALA A 918 18.49 4.17 51.26
N GLY A 919 18.90 2.90 51.11
CA GLY A 919 19.78 2.16 52.02
C GLY A 919 19.44 2.24 53.51
N HIS A 920 20.43 2.00 54.37
CA HIS A 920 20.28 1.97 55.83
C HIS A 920 20.88 3.24 56.47
N ASP A 921 20.14 4.32 56.43
CA ASP A 921 20.64 5.62 56.87
C ASP A 921 20.65 5.79 58.38
N ILE A 922 21.55 6.65 58.85
CA ILE A 922 21.75 6.99 60.26
C ILE A 922 21.58 8.50 60.44
N ILE A 923 20.58 8.91 61.23
CA ILE A 923 20.41 10.31 61.67
C ILE A 923 21.06 10.47 63.05
N LYS A 924 21.99 11.43 63.19
CA LYS A 924 22.85 11.56 64.38
C LYS A 924 22.30 12.42 65.53
N ASP A 925 21.40 13.33 65.23
CA ASP A 925 21.02 14.42 66.13
C ASP A 925 19.54 14.81 66.02
N PHE A 926 18.68 13.89 65.58
CA PHE A 926 17.24 14.12 65.44
C PHE A 926 16.62 14.67 66.74
N ASN A 927 16.09 15.88 66.69
CA ASN A 927 15.58 16.61 67.85
C ASN A 927 14.13 17.08 67.64
N ILE A 928 13.20 16.36 68.26
CA ILE A 928 11.76 16.69 68.26
C ILE A 928 11.50 18.10 68.83
N GLY A 929 12.28 18.53 69.82
CA GLY A 929 12.12 19.83 70.48
C GLY A 929 12.50 21.03 69.60
N GLU A 930 13.31 20.81 68.56
CA GLU A 930 13.68 21.83 67.57
C GLU A 930 12.74 21.82 66.36
N GLY A 931 11.98 20.74 66.18
CA GLY A 931 10.97 20.60 65.14
C GLY A 931 11.39 19.72 63.97
N ASP A 932 12.40 18.86 64.15
CA ASP A 932 12.90 17.96 63.12
C ASP A 932 11.84 17.00 62.60
N LYS A 933 11.94 16.67 61.31
CA LYS A 933 11.00 15.84 60.57
C LYS A 933 11.71 14.80 59.73
N ILE A 934 11.09 13.63 59.66
CA ILE A 934 11.44 12.61 58.67
C ILE A 934 10.35 12.60 57.62
N ASN A 935 10.71 12.94 56.39
CA ASN A 935 9.79 12.94 55.27
C ASN A 935 9.89 11.61 54.51
N LEU A 936 8.84 10.80 54.60
CA LEU A 936 8.73 9.47 53.97
C LEU A 936 7.73 9.44 52.83
N SER A 937 7.23 10.61 52.44
CA SER A 937 6.18 10.80 51.43
C SER A 937 6.43 10.00 50.14
N TYR A 938 7.69 9.91 49.71
CA TYR A 938 8.13 9.24 48.49
C TYR A 938 8.39 7.74 48.64
N LEU A 939 8.44 7.20 49.87
CA LEU A 939 8.65 5.77 50.12
C LEU A 939 7.36 4.99 50.37
N MET A 940 6.24 5.70 50.52
CA MET A 940 4.94 5.14 50.90
C MET A 940 3.97 5.07 49.71
N ASP A 941 4.50 5.05 48.49
CA ASP A 941 3.72 4.89 47.26
C ASP A 941 2.98 3.53 47.25
N GLY A 942 1.65 3.57 47.18
CA GLY A 942 0.76 2.40 47.35
C GLY A 942 0.11 2.23 48.72
N TYR A 943 0.41 3.09 49.71
CA TYR A 943 -0.39 3.19 50.93
C TYR A 943 -1.82 3.65 50.58
N GLN A 944 -2.82 2.89 51.02
CA GLN A 944 -4.21 3.33 50.96
C GLN A 944 -4.68 3.66 52.38
N GLU A 945 -5.36 4.79 52.54
CA GLU A 945 -5.81 5.32 53.84
C GLU A 945 -6.72 4.34 54.61
N ASP A 946 -7.25 3.31 53.93
CA ASP A 946 -8.05 2.22 54.52
C ASP A 946 -7.23 1.01 55.03
N LYS A 947 -5.89 1.03 54.91
CA LYS A 947 -4.95 -0.01 55.38
C LYS A 947 -4.31 0.35 56.70
N VAL A 948 -3.87 -0.66 57.44
CA VAL A 948 -3.21 -0.47 58.74
C VAL A 948 -1.79 0.03 58.51
N LEU A 949 -1.45 1.21 59.03
CA LEU A 949 -0.14 1.85 58.83
C LEU A 949 1.03 0.95 59.28
N SER A 950 0.82 0.10 60.30
CA SER A 950 1.83 -0.84 60.79
C SER A 950 2.23 -1.94 59.79
N ASP A 951 1.42 -2.15 58.75
CA ASP A 951 1.77 -3.08 57.66
C ASP A 951 2.88 -2.52 56.76
N TYR A 952 3.07 -1.20 56.78
CA TYR A 952 4.01 -0.45 55.96
C TYR A 952 5.16 0.17 56.77
N LEU A 953 4.93 0.51 58.05
CA LEU A 953 5.90 1.15 58.93
C LEU A 953 6.00 0.42 60.26
N THR A 954 7.21 0.10 60.70
CA THR A 954 7.45 -0.50 62.03
C THR A 954 8.58 0.21 62.75
N LEU A 955 8.34 0.65 63.99
CA LEU A 955 9.36 1.27 64.83
C LEU A 955 9.90 0.27 65.87
N LEU A 956 11.21 0.03 65.86
CA LEU A 956 11.90 -0.94 66.73
C LEU A 956 12.97 -0.24 67.59
N SER A 957 12.95 -0.44 68.91
CA SER A 957 14.06 -0.01 69.77
C SER A 957 15.19 -1.05 69.78
N ASN A 958 16.45 -0.63 69.73
CA ASN A 958 17.58 -1.53 69.95
C ASN A 958 18.25 -1.30 71.32
N SER A 959 19.15 -2.21 71.72
CA SER A 959 19.81 -2.20 73.04
C SER A 959 20.81 -1.05 73.27
N LYS A 960 20.83 -0.02 72.41
CA LYS A 960 21.78 1.11 72.43
C LYS A 960 21.10 2.50 72.48
N ASN A 961 19.84 2.59 72.92
CA ASN A 961 19.03 3.82 72.87
C ASN A 961 18.89 4.40 71.45
N GLN A 962 18.83 3.53 70.43
CA GLN A 962 18.54 3.93 69.06
C GLN A 962 17.14 3.42 68.70
N ALA A 963 16.39 4.26 67.98
CA ALA A 963 15.15 3.84 67.34
C ALA A 963 15.45 3.48 65.89
N VAL A 964 14.89 2.37 65.41
CA VAL A 964 15.02 1.92 64.03
C VAL A 964 13.63 1.94 63.40
N LEU A 965 13.44 2.80 62.41
CA LEU A 965 12.22 2.86 61.62
C LEU A 965 12.39 1.97 60.38
N HIS A 966 11.61 0.90 60.30
CA HIS A 966 11.52 0.04 59.13
C HIS A 966 10.35 0.45 58.26
N ILE A 967 10.59 0.53 56.95
CA ILE A 967 9.61 0.89 55.93
C ILE A 967 9.50 -0.27 54.94
N SER A 968 8.29 -0.76 54.71
CA SER A 968 7.96 -1.88 53.82
C SER A 968 6.76 -1.52 52.94
N ALA A 969 7.02 -0.86 51.80
CA ALA A 969 5.97 -0.45 50.86
C ALA A 969 5.21 -1.65 50.26
N ASN A 970 5.91 -2.72 49.86
CA ASN A 970 5.36 -3.82 49.03
C ASN A 970 5.80 -5.23 49.47
N GLY A 971 6.35 -5.38 50.69
CA GLY A 971 6.75 -6.68 51.25
C GLY A 971 8.03 -7.32 50.70
N ASN A 972 8.89 -6.61 49.94
CA ASN A 972 10.13 -7.17 49.38
C ASN A 972 11.42 -6.33 49.50
N SER A 973 11.38 -5.12 50.09
CA SER A 973 12.58 -4.34 50.41
C SER A 973 12.33 -3.53 51.68
N ASN A 974 13.03 -3.82 52.77
CA ASN A 974 12.93 -3.06 54.02
C ASN A 974 13.97 -1.95 54.01
N VAL A 975 13.55 -0.69 53.88
CA VAL A 975 14.42 0.46 54.17
C VAL A 975 14.46 0.63 55.69
N ALA A 976 15.65 0.79 56.28
CA ALA A 976 15.82 0.86 57.73
C ALA A 976 16.56 2.14 58.12
N VAL A 977 15.85 3.06 58.77
CA VAL A 977 16.43 4.32 59.26
C VAL A 977 16.76 4.18 60.74
N VAL A 978 18.03 4.38 61.10
CA VAL A 978 18.48 4.35 62.51
C VAL A 978 18.60 5.77 63.03
N ILE A 979 17.70 6.14 63.94
CA ILE A 979 17.71 7.42 64.62
C ILE A 979 18.50 7.28 65.92
N THR A 980 19.52 8.11 66.09
CA THR A 980 20.38 8.12 67.28
C THR A 980 20.19 9.41 68.07
N ASN A 981 20.20 9.31 69.41
CA ASN A 981 19.97 10.41 70.35
C ASN A 981 18.53 10.98 70.42
N ILE A 982 17.50 10.12 70.41
CA ILE A 982 16.17 10.55 70.86
C ILE A 982 16.20 10.66 72.39
N ASP A 983 16.52 11.85 72.90
CA ASP A 983 16.27 12.21 74.29
C ASP A 983 14.76 12.43 74.45
N ASP A 984 14.09 11.50 75.13
CA ASP A 984 12.70 11.59 75.61
C ASP A 984 11.56 11.32 74.59
N VAL A 985 10.90 10.18 74.74
CA VAL A 985 9.63 9.83 74.07
C VAL A 985 8.45 9.99 75.05
N ASP A 986 8.53 10.85 76.06
CA ASP A 986 7.39 11.23 76.92
C ASP A 986 7.07 12.73 76.77
N GLY A 987 6.54 13.09 75.60
CA GLY A 987 6.12 14.44 75.25
C GLY A 987 4.60 14.68 75.19
N LEU A 988 3.77 13.99 75.98
CA LEU A 988 2.34 14.36 76.15
C LEU A 988 1.90 14.24 77.62
N SER A 989 2.36 15.17 78.46
CA SER A 989 1.72 15.38 79.77
C SER A 989 0.47 16.25 79.60
N ASN A 990 -0.67 15.82 80.15
CA ASN A 990 -1.66 16.74 80.69
C ASN A 990 -1.86 16.43 82.18
N ASP A 991 -0.98 17.06 82.95
CA ASP A 991 -1.11 17.65 84.30
C ASP A 991 -2.13 17.07 85.30
N LEU A 992 -1.67 16.81 86.54
CA LEU A 992 -2.28 17.37 87.77
C LEU A 992 -1.52 16.97 89.05
N ASN A 993 -0.92 17.99 89.71
CA ASN A 993 -0.65 18.15 91.16
C ASN A 993 0.39 17.21 91.84
N SER A 994 1.33 17.64 92.69
CA SER A 994 1.49 18.88 93.46
C SER A 994 2.88 18.96 94.12
N ASP A 995 3.36 20.20 94.22
CA ASP A 995 4.20 20.78 95.29
C ASP A 995 5.71 20.51 95.34
N ALA A 996 6.40 21.59 95.71
CA ALA A 996 7.80 21.85 95.51
C ALA A 996 8.70 21.34 96.66
N THR A 997 9.97 21.22 96.31
CA THR A 997 11.18 21.17 97.15
C THR A 997 11.74 19.80 97.55
N ARG A 998 12.83 19.43 96.82
CA ARG A 998 14.08 18.78 97.27
C ARG A 998 14.31 17.30 96.84
N ASN A 999 15.52 17.06 96.31
CA ASN A 999 16.32 15.83 96.22
C ASN A 999 15.78 14.53 95.57
N ASP A 1000 16.71 13.90 94.85
CA ASP A 1000 16.94 12.47 94.63
C ASP A 1000 15.93 11.62 93.83
N SER A 1001 16.53 10.78 92.97
CA SER A 1001 16.00 9.56 92.35
C SER A 1001 14.91 9.77 91.30
N THR A 1002 14.72 8.93 90.29
CA THR A 1002 14.65 7.47 90.41
C THR A 1002 14.73 6.87 89.01
N ALA A 1003 15.46 5.77 88.88
CA ALA A 1003 15.31 4.86 87.77
C ALA A 1003 13.83 4.48 87.61
N ILE A 1004 13.31 4.62 86.39
CA ILE A 1004 12.08 3.95 86.00
C ILE A 1004 12.49 2.90 84.97
N THR A 1005 12.64 1.67 85.46
CA THR A 1005 12.64 0.49 84.61
C THR A 1005 11.20 0.25 84.20
N LEU A 1006 10.91 0.23 82.89
CA LEU A 1006 9.66 -0.33 82.37
C LEU A 1006 9.98 -1.67 81.69
N GLU A 1007 9.89 -2.74 82.47
CA GLU A 1007 9.67 -4.09 81.95
C GLU A 1007 8.22 -4.17 81.45
N ASN A 1008 8.04 -4.63 80.20
CA ASN A 1008 6.77 -4.99 79.54
C ASN A 1008 5.86 -3.85 79.03
N ILE A 1009 6.33 -3.10 78.03
CA ILE A 1009 5.44 -2.56 76.99
C ILE A 1009 5.87 -3.19 75.67
N ALA A 1010 4.96 -3.92 75.01
CA ALA A 1010 5.14 -4.29 73.63
C ALA A 1010 4.96 -3.02 72.79
N TYR A 1011 6.03 -2.55 72.13
CA TYR A 1011 5.98 -1.43 71.19
C TYR A 1011 4.86 -1.67 70.18
N SER A 1012 3.88 -0.76 70.13
CA SER A 1012 2.66 -0.91 69.34
C SER A 1012 2.34 0.38 68.59
N GLU A 1013 1.60 0.22 67.50
CA GLU A 1013 0.93 1.16 66.59
C GLU A 1013 0.67 2.59 67.11
N GLU A 1014 0.39 2.76 68.41
CA GLU A 1014 0.08 4.04 69.08
C GLU A 1014 1.20 5.10 69.00
N LEU A 1015 2.48 4.72 69.17
CA LEU A 1015 3.60 5.68 69.07
C LEU A 1015 3.86 6.15 67.64
N LEU A 1016 3.73 5.23 66.68
CA LEU A 1016 3.87 5.53 65.26
C LEU A 1016 2.77 6.49 64.80
N ASN A 1017 1.51 6.21 65.18
CA ASN A 1017 0.38 7.09 64.90
C ASN A 1017 0.58 8.47 65.55
N ASN A 1018 1.13 8.54 66.76
CA ASN A 1018 1.42 9.81 67.44
C ASN A 1018 2.47 10.66 66.71
N LEU A 1019 3.53 10.06 66.17
CA LEU A 1019 4.55 10.77 65.40
C LEU A 1019 4.00 11.30 64.07
N VAL A 1020 3.07 10.57 63.45
CA VAL A 1020 2.34 11.01 62.24
C VAL A 1020 1.34 12.12 62.56
N ASP A 1021 0.49 11.94 63.58
CA ASP A 1021 -0.54 12.91 63.99
C ASP A 1021 0.04 14.27 64.41
N ASN A 1022 1.25 14.27 65.01
CA ASN A 1022 1.96 15.48 65.39
C ASN A 1022 2.86 16.04 64.25
N GLY A 1023 2.94 15.37 63.10
CA GLY A 1023 3.64 15.85 61.91
C GLY A 1023 5.17 15.70 61.94
N TYR A 1024 5.73 14.84 62.78
CA TYR A 1024 7.17 14.51 62.83
C TYR A 1024 7.57 13.45 61.79
N ILE A 1025 6.62 12.58 61.42
CA ILE A 1025 6.69 11.75 60.22
C ILE A 1025 5.72 12.33 59.21
N VAL A 1026 6.23 12.71 58.04
CA VAL A 1026 5.41 13.25 56.96
C VAL A 1026 5.09 12.13 55.96
N LEU A 1027 3.80 11.91 55.73
CA LEU A 1027 3.19 10.98 54.78
C LEU A 1027 2.28 11.79 53.83
N ILE A 1028 2.11 11.34 52.58
CA ILE A 1028 1.16 11.95 51.62
C ILE A 1028 -0.25 11.46 51.89
#